data_AF-A0A8S2P6V0-F1
#
_entry.id   AF-A0A8S2P6V0-F1
#
_cell.length_a   1.000
_cell.length_b   1.000
_cell.length_c   1.000
_cell.angle_alpha   90.00
_cell.angle_beta   90.00
_cell.angle_gamma   90.00
#
_symmetry.space_group_name_H-M   'P 1'
#
loop_
_entity.id
_entity.type
_entity.pdbx_description
1 polymer ?
#
loop_
_entity_poly.entity_id
_entity_poly.type
_entity_poly.pdbx_seq_one_letter_code
_entity_poly.pdbx_strand_id
1 'polypeptide(L)'
;MLDSTDAYVHQEVMVWLETQPPIKQWLRKFGINEKTDMTFVNQYLIPNARTYINQANALITIKRLLVLFQNGSLTTQHFHELRKLKLLTVNGALVPAYHLYFSTDYSPHLSLDFLDLDAALFLSPSYLQIIEGIPAHQWKYFFQSLGVHENICLMPIEDDWYSELVAAYICAHTMNLPSYVPFAFKNRMTILYIELTQINYQFSVYFWEHVIRSININQLNELEVLLGQRRIPINNLPQWCVRTRFCIPATTGVLLPSTEVFSNNLLAIAGRYLPVFVCHLRNPLSDGWLKFFGFKTELSTDNCLSLLALIYLHSQNTALDDDDERRIQLIYAKLIDDLSKMDQTRRIQCRIKQPIYLLSTNETQFMTTAELVYSNDNNFVLPNRVTQLRLSRENASNVHIDLLLEMFNVRQVRLKHLSLSDDTNAQLSRSLHSKLRNIQPYLFALAEFRKIKDHCIDYDFEIFEADRLELCYEKNIPICQRSVYLDNNQLFIKRPWNSNETMQTLSEILCKQFKLSPDFEPDLNLMLIAESSAVIDKHLSQWNIAMQTSLFEDLLSTAGTREKFATMIDRDNTKLFSNLKITDNTSSADVLLAGLEAQESEWSGYVYHFSHLENTVNILLDHMLKARGQLPSNDFKDSAAENVIKSTRTNAKNYVRFYFRPLTPTQRCNENLGSADLIERYGNKPMCPVPIFFCFNLRALLNIKTLKWKVSLGNMASYHTQFDCTREIIDKFDYQYVYADTRTERGKYSSQQEFLIESELDFNHLTRNDITLVLQDENAFNSLKLMVSTLEYPTRIDSQFFFGYNPRVVIEYCNLNSRKIVVYINNGLGSSDDGKLIVQMASNNNTKTITGKLIGVFIRDDTFTILGKERISFVPEIADLKYAVYYKYAKQIWLVHTNHTNPKYYSPEIDHDDV
;
A
#
# COMPACT_ATOMS: atom_id res chain seq x y z
N MET A 1 -9.05 -104.88 8.61
CA MET A 1 -10.15 -105.83 8.86
C MET A 1 -11.41 -104.98 8.96
N LEU A 2 -12.13 -104.84 7.84
CA LEU A 2 -13.44 -105.48 7.65
C LEU A 2 -14.40 -105.15 8.80
N ASP A 3 -15.11 -104.04 8.64
CA ASP A 3 -16.49 -103.94 9.13
C ASP A 3 -17.34 -103.29 8.04
N SER A 4 -17.68 -104.13 7.06
CA SER A 4 -18.76 -103.91 6.12
C SER A 4 -20.07 -103.74 6.90
N THR A 5 -20.63 -102.53 6.93
CA THR A 5 -22.06 -102.35 7.19
C THR A 5 -22.70 -101.35 6.23
N ASP A 6 -22.35 -101.47 4.95
CA ASP A 6 -23.37 -101.37 3.89
C ASP A 6 -24.35 -102.55 4.05
N ALA A 7 -25.11 -102.55 5.14
CA ALA A 7 -26.29 -103.39 5.24
C ALA A 7 -27.44 -102.63 4.56
N TYR A 8 -27.28 -102.37 3.26
CA TYR A 8 -28.45 -102.16 2.41
C TYR A 8 -29.15 -103.51 2.32
N VAL A 9 -30.33 -103.61 2.94
CA VAL A 9 -31.23 -104.72 2.65
C VAL A 9 -31.50 -104.64 1.15
N HIS A 10 -31.17 -105.70 0.39
CA HIS A 10 -31.37 -105.75 -1.06
C HIS A 10 -32.79 -105.30 -1.40
N GLN A 11 -32.98 -104.51 -2.46
CA GLN A 11 -34.25 -103.87 -2.77
C GLN A 11 -35.41 -104.88 -2.89
N GLU A 12 -35.12 -106.09 -3.39
CA GLU A 12 -36.07 -107.21 -3.42
C GLU A 12 -36.46 -107.73 -2.04
N VAL A 13 -35.54 -107.70 -1.07
CA VAL A 13 -35.82 -108.08 0.33
C VAL A 13 -36.68 -107.01 1.02
N MET A 14 -36.53 -105.73 0.67
CA MET A 14 -37.41 -104.65 1.15
C MET A 14 -38.82 -104.76 0.57
N VAL A 15 -38.94 -105.06 -0.72
CA VAL A 15 -40.24 -105.34 -1.38
C VAL A 15 -40.88 -106.60 -0.79
N TRP A 16 -40.10 -107.64 -0.55
CA TRP A 16 -40.58 -108.85 0.15
C TRP A 16 -41.04 -108.55 1.58
N LEU A 17 -40.31 -107.71 2.33
CA LEU A 17 -40.68 -107.26 3.68
C LEU A 17 -41.99 -106.46 3.71
N GLU A 18 -42.32 -105.73 2.65
CA GLU A 18 -43.62 -105.05 2.50
C GLU A 18 -44.78 -106.04 2.37
N THR A 19 -44.54 -107.20 1.75
CA THR A 19 -45.55 -108.27 1.61
C THR A 19 -45.73 -109.11 2.88
N GLN A 20 -44.88 -108.92 3.91
CA GLN A 20 -44.92 -109.66 5.18
C GLN A 20 -44.99 -108.73 6.41
N PRO A 21 -46.16 -108.10 6.67
CA PRO A 21 -46.35 -107.15 7.79
C PRO A 21 -45.93 -107.65 9.18
N PRO A 22 -46.16 -108.93 9.56
CA PRO A 22 -45.78 -109.44 10.89
C PRO A 22 -44.25 -109.43 11.10
N ILE A 23 -43.48 -109.75 10.07
CA ILE A 23 -42.01 -109.81 10.12
C ILE A 23 -41.44 -108.39 10.18
N LYS A 24 -42.00 -107.46 9.39
CA LYS A 24 -41.64 -106.03 9.43
C LYS A 24 -41.88 -105.41 10.81
N GLN A 25 -42.98 -105.77 11.47
CA GLN A 25 -43.27 -105.32 12.84
C GLN A 25 -42.36 -105.97 13.90
N TRP A 26 -41.99 -107.23 13.71
CA TRP A 26 -41.05 -107.94 14.57
C TRP A 26 -39.64 -107.33 14.53
N LEU A 27 -39.13 -107.00 13.34
CA LEU A 27 -37.84 -106.33 13.17
C LEU A 27 -37.81 -104.94 13.83
N ARG A 28 -38.91 -104.16 13.71
CA ARG A 28 -39.04 -102.86 14.39
C ARG A 28 -39.02 -102.98 15.91
N LYS A 29 -39.55 -104.07 16.48
CA LYS A 29 -39.49 -104.34 17.94
C LYS A 29 -38.06 -104.66 18.42
N PHE A 30 -37.19 -105.13 17.55
CA PHE A 30 -35.76 -105.36 17.83
C PHE A 30 -34.88 -104.10 17.67
N GLY A 31 -35.49 -102.93 17.39
CA GLY A 31 -34.75 -101.68 17.20
C GLY A 31 -34.20 -101.48 15.78
N ILE A 32 -34.58 -102.34 14.83
CA ILE A 32 -34.20 -102.18 13.42
C ILE A 32 -35.17 -101.18 12.78
N ASN A 33 -34.69 -99.94 12.60
CA ASN A 33 -35.41 -98.87 11.92
C ASN A 33 -34.94 -98.73 10.47
N GLU A 34 -35.88 -98.41 9.58
CA GLU A 34 -35.58 -98.10 8.18
C GLU A 34 -34.71 -96.83 8.12
N LYS A 35 -33.55 -96.92 7.45
CA LYS A 35 -32.70 -95.73 7.22
C LYS A 35 -33.44 -94.83 6.23
N THR A 36 -34.10 -93.79 6.71
CA THR A 36 -34.59 -92.71 5.86
C THR A 36 -33.43 -91.78 5.51
N ASP A 37 -33.51 -91.10 4.37
CA ASP A 37 -32.48 -90.14 3.96
C ASP A 37 -32.27 -89.04 5.03
N MET A 38 -33.28 -88.74 5.85
CA MET A 38 -33.19 -87.81 6.98
C MET A 38 -32.46 -88.37 8.22
N THR A 39 -32.57 -89.67 8.53
CA THR A 39 -31.78 -90.25 9.64
C THR A 39 -30.30 -90.30 9.30
N PHE A 40 -29.96 -90.52 8.03
CA PHE A 40 -28.59 -90.39 7.53
C PHE A 40 -28.04 -88.96 7.69
N VAL A 41 -28.81 -87.94 7.34
CA VAL A 41 -28.39 -86.54 7.51
C VAL A 41 -28.12 -86.22 8.98
N ASN A 42 -29.07 -86.54 9.87
CA ASN A 42 -29.00 -86.13 11.28
C ASN A 42 -28.00 -86.93 12.12
N GLN A 43 -27.91 -88.24 11.91
CA GLN A 43 -27.08 -89.11 12.77
C GLN A 43 -25.67 -89.33 12.22
N TYR A 44 -25.42 -89.05 10.95
CA TYR A 44 -24.16 -89.41 10.31
C TYR A 44 -23.50 -88.28 9.54
N LEU A 45 -24.23 -87.56 8.68
CA LEU A 45 -23.66 -86.49 7.88
C LEU A 45 -23.33 -85.25 8.73
N ILE A 46 -24.27 -84.78 9.55
CA ILE A 46 -24.11 -83.60 10.39
C ILE A 46 -22.96 -83.77 11.42
N PRO A 47 -22.90 -84.87 12.21
CA PRO A 47 -21.80 -85.08 13.15
C PRO A 47 -20.41 -85.14 12.50
N ASN A 48 -20.35 -85.57 11.23
CA ASN A 48 -19.10 -85.75 10.48
C ASN A 48 -18.94 -84.74 9.33
N ALA A 49 -19.64 -83.59 9.36
CA ALA A 49 -19.68 -82.67 8.22
C ALA A 49 -18.29 -82.24 7.72
N ARG A 50 -17.30 -82.12 8.62
CA ARG A 50 -15.92 -81.73 8.29
C ARG A 50 -15.11 -82.78 7.55
N THR A 51 -15.41 -84.05 7.77
CA THR A 51 -14.55 -85.19 7.39
C THR A 51 -15.22 -86.17 6.45
N TYR A 52 -16.55 -86.14 6.36
CA TYR A 52 -17.31 -87.12 5.58
C TYR A 52 -17.07 -87.01 4.08
N ILE A 53 -17.06 -85.79 3.53
CA ILE A 53 -16.87 -85.59 2.10
C ILE A 53 -15.41 -85.78 1.70
N ASN A 54 -15.20 -86.66 0.73
CA ASN A 54 -13.97 -86.91 0.00
C ASN A 54 -14.24 -86.90 -1.51
N GLN A 55 -13.18 -87.05 -2.32
CA GLN A 55 -13.29 -86.95 -3.78
C GLN A 55 -14.27 -87.96 -4.40
N ALA A 56 -14.41 -89.15 -3.80
CA ALA A 56 -15.26 -90.22 -4.34
C ALA A 56 -16.74 -90.05 -4.01
N ASN A 57 -17.08 -89.41 -2.88
CA ASN A 57 -18.47 -89.29 -2.42
C ASN A 57 -19.07 -87.88 -2.53
N ALA A 58 -18.30 -86.86 -2.92
CA ALA A 58 -18.74 -85.47 -2.98
C ALA A 58 -19.99 -85.26 -3.87
N LEU A 59 -19.93 -85.68 -5.12
CA LEU A 59 -21.05 -85.47 -6.08
C LEU A 59 -22.30 -86.26 -5.66
N ILE A 60 -22.13 -87.52 -5.22
CA ILE A 60 -23.23 -88.41 -4.84
C ILE A 60 -23.95 -87.88 -3.59
N THR A 61 -23.19 -87.39 -2.60
CA THR A 61 -23.76 -86.88 -1.35
C THR A 61 -24.53 -85.59 -1.59
N ILE A 62 -23.97 -84.67 -2.37
CA ILE A 62 -24.64 -83.41 -2.73
C ILE A 62 -25.90 -83.67 -3.57
N LYS A 63 -25.88 -84.65 -4.47
CA LYS A 63 -27.07 -85.11 -5.21
C LYS A 63 -28.20 -85.52 -4.25
N ARG A 64 -27.89 -86.34 -3.24
CA ARG A 64 -28.86 -86.80 -2.24
C ARG A 64 -29.44 -85.64 -1.42
N LEU A 65 -28.60 -84.70 -0.99
CA LEU A 65 -29.04 -83.52 -0.26
C LEU A 65 -29.93 -82.60 -1.09
N LEU A 66 -29.67 -82.45 -2.38
CA LEU A 66 -30.51 -81.64 -3.25
C LEU A 66 -31.91 -82.23 -3.41
N VAL A 67 -32.03 -83.55 -3.54
CA VAL A 67 -33.34 -84.23 -3.61
C VAL A 67 -34.14 -84.01 -2.32
N LEU A 68 -33.48 -84.15 -1.16
CA LEU A 68 -34.09 -83.85 0.15
C LEU A 68 -34.53 -82.38 0.27
N PHE A 69 -33.73 -81.47 -0.29
CA PHE A 69 -34.03 -80.04 -0.33
C PHE A 69 -35.26 -79.74 -1.20
N GLN A 70 -35.35 -80.28 -2.42
CA GLN A 70 -36.51 -80.11 -3.30
C GLN A 70 -37.80 -80.66 -2.68
N ASN A 71 -37.69 -81.73 -1.88
CA ASN A 71 -38.81 -82.32 -1.14
C ASN A 71 -39.16 -81.57 0.16
N GLY A 72 -38.50 -80.45 0.47
CA GLY A 72 -38.77 -79.62 1.66
C GLY A 72 -38.43 -80.29 3.00
N SER A 73 -37.61 -81.34 3.00
CA SER A 73 -37.30 -82.13 4.21
C SER A 73 -36.18 -81.54 5.07
N LEU A 74 -35.39 -80.61 4.52
CA LEU A 74 -34.29 -79.94 5.22
C LEU A 74 -34.77 -78.63 5.85
N THR A 75 -34.52 -78.46 7.15
CA THR A 75 -34.82 -77.25 7.91
C THR A 75 -33.64 -76.29 7.90
N THR A 76 -33.87 -75.04 8.32
CA THR A 76 -32.81 -74.03 8.49
C THR A 76 -31.71 -74.47 9.46
N GLN A 77 -32.05 -75.24 10.50
CA GLN A 77 -31.07 -75.81 11.43
C GLN A 77 -30.17 -76.84 10.75
N HIS A 78 -30.73 -77.74 9.91
CA HIS A 78 -29.92 -78.70 9.16
C HIS A 78 -28.92 -77.98 8.26
N PHE A 79 -29.36 -76.92 7.57
CA PHE A 79 -28.49 -76.10 6.73
C PHE A 79 -27.37 -75.42 7.51
N HIS A 80 -27.67 -74.85 8.68
CA HIS A 80 -26.67 -74.24 9.56
C HIS A 80 -25.56 -75.23 9.96
N GLU A 81 -25.93 -76.45 10.35
CA GLU A 81 -24.97 -77.48 10.75
C GLU A 81 -24.18 -78.05 9.56
N LEU A 82 -24.81 -78.13 8.38
CA LEU A 82 -24.19 -78.56 7.14
C LEU A 82 -23.28 -77.51 6.48
N ARG A 83 -23.20 -76.28 6.99
CA ARG A 83 -22.29 -75.26 6.45
C ARG A 83 -20.83 -75.70 6.42
N LYS A 84 -20.43 -76.53 7.39
CA LYS A 84 -19.06 -77.07 7.54
C LYS A 84 -18.76 -78.22 6.57
N LEU A 85 -19.74 -78.63 5.75
CA LEU A 85 -19.60 -79.67 4.74
C LEU A 85 -18.66 -79.21 3.63
N LYS A 86 -17.68 -80.04 3.26
CA LYS A 86 -16.75 -79.72 2.17
C LYS A 86 -17.42 -79.90 0.80
N LEU A 87 -17.23 -78.94 -0.09
CA LEU A 87 -17.67 -78.97 -1.48
C LEU A 87 -16.46 -78.92 -2.41
N LEU A 88 -16.66 -79.41 -3.63
CA LEU A 88 -15.65 -79.42 -4.69
C LEU A 88 -15.48 -78.02 -5.27
N THR A 89 -14.24 -77.61 -5.41
CA THR A 89 -13.84 -76.31 -5.96
C THR A 89 -13.48 -76.43 -7.44
N VAL A 90 -13.30 -75.31 -8.14
CA VAL A 90 -12.93 -75.31 -9.57
C VAL A 90 -11.61 -76.04 -9.83
N ASN A 91 -10.63 -75.94 -8.92
CA ASN A 91 -9.36 -76.68 -9.01
C ASN A 91 -9.42 -78.11 -8.44
N GLY A 92 -10.61 -78.59 -8.06
CA GLY A 92 -10.83 -79.95 -7.55
C GLY A 92 -10.46 -80.15 -6.08
N ALA A 93 -10.13 -79.11 -5.33
CA ALA A 93 -9.96 -79.18 -3.87
C ALA A 93 -11.31 -79.35 -3.15
N LEU A 94 -11.25 -79.71 -1.86
CA LEU A 94 -12.43 -79.87 -1.01
C LEU A 94 -12.38 -78.85 0.12
N VAL A 95 -13.23 -77.82 0.02
CA VAL A 95 -13.26 -76.67 0.92
C VAL A 95 -14.66 -76.57 1.55
N PRO A 96 -14.78 -76.24 2.85
CA PRO A 96 -16.09 -76.06 3.49
C PRO A 96 -16.99 -75.07 2.74
N ALA A 97 -18.29 -75.36 2.65
CA ALA A 97 -19.26 -74.57 1.90
C ALA A 97 -19.25 -73.09 2.30
N TYR A 98 -19.14 -72.80 3.59
CA TYR A 98 -19.09 -71.43 4.12
C TYR A 98 -17.80 -70.64 3.86
N HIS A 99 -16.77 -71.25 3.27
CA HIS A 99 -15.57 -70.54 2.81
C HIS A 99 -15.60 -70.28 1.29
N LEU A 100 -16.57 -70.87 0.58
CA LEU A 100 -16.62 -70.84 -0.88
C LEU A 100 -17.45 -69.68 -1.41
N TYR A 101 -17.06 -69.29 -2.61
CA TYR A 101 -17.74 -68.32 -3.44
C TYR A 101 -18.30 -68.99 -4.70
N PHE A 102 -19.37 -68.45 -5.27
CA PHE A 102 -19.91 -68.96 -6.53
C PHE A 102 -19.02 -68.57 -7.72
N SER A 103 -18.72 -69.52 -8.62
CA SER A 103 -18.13 -69.23 -9.93
C SER A 103 -19.14 -68.54 -10.85
N THR A 104 -18.66 -67.90 -11.92
CA THR A 104 -19.48 -67.29 -12.98
C THR A 104 -20.59 -68.18 -13.52
N ASP A 105 -20.40 -69.50 -13.52
CA ASP A 105 -21.39 -70.47 -14.02
C ASP A 105 -22.71 -70.45 -13.22
N TYR A 106 -22.66 -70.00 -11.97
CA TYR A 106 -23.82 -69.86 -11.09
C TYR A 106 -24.43 -68.46 -11.13
N SER A 107 -23.92 -67.53 -11.96
CA SER A 107 -24.34 -66.14 -12.04
C SER A 107 -24.44 -65.45 -10.65
N PRO A 108 -23.32 -65.34 -9.90
CA PRO A 108 -23.30 -64.69 -8.60
C PRO A 108 -23.75 -63.23 -8.69
N HIS A 109 -24.33 -62.69 -7.61
CA HIS A 109 -24.68 -61.28 -7.54
C HIS A 109 -23.45 -60.37 -7.74
N LEU A 110 -22.31 -60.74 -7.14
CA LEU A 110 -21.03 -60.09 -7.34
C LEU A 110 -20.05 -61.09 -7.96
N SER A 111 -19.61 -60.90 -9.20
CA SER A 111 -18.63 -61.80 -9.83
C SER A 111 -17.22 -61.45 -9.39
N LEU A 112 -16.41 -62.45 -9.03
CA LEU A 112 -15.00 -62.27 -8.62
C LEU A 112 -14.02 -63.02 -9.54
N ASP A 113 -14.50 -63.79 -10.52
CA ASP A 113 -13.68 -64.66 -11.35
C ASP A 113 -12.72 -63.90 -12.29
N PHE A 114 -12.99 -62.63 -12.60
CA PHE A 114 -12.16 -61.81 -13.49
C PHE A 114 -10.93 -61.18 -12.82
N LEU A 115 -10.71 -61.44 -11.52
CA LEU A 115 -9.68 -60.78 -10.70
C LEU A 115 -8.45 -61.68 -10.41
N ASP A 116 -8.23 -62.73 -11.19
CA ASP A 116 -7.11 -63.68 -11.06
C ASP A 116 -6.94 -64.22 -9.62
N LEU A 117 -8.06 -64.57 -8.98
CA LEU A 117 -8.07 -65.16 -7.64
C LEU A 117 -7.86 -66.68 -7.69
N ASP A 118 -7.47 -67.28 -6.56
CA ASP A 118 -7.27 -68.74 -6.49
C ASP A 118 -8.57 -69.50 -6.80
N ALA A 119 -8.51 -70.40 -7.78
CA ALA A 119 -9.59 -71.29 -8.19
C ALA A 119 -10.09 -72.21 -7.05
N ALA A 120 -9.33 -72.36 -5.96
CA ALA A 120 -9.76 -73.02 -4.73
C ALA A 120 -10.91 -72.28 -4.00
N LEU A 121 -11.10 -70.99 -4.25
CA LEU A 121 -12.13 -70.18 -3.60
C LEU A 121 -13.51 -70.36 -4.23
N PHE A 122 -13.58 -70.87 -5.46
CA PHE A 122 -14.80 -70.93 -6.25
C PHE A 122 -15.40 -72.34 -6.27
N LEU A 123 -16.73 -72.41 -6.12
CA LEU A 123 -17.51 -73.63 -6.22
C LEU A 123 -17.44 -74.22 -7.64
N SER A 124 -17.21 -75.53 -7.74
CA SER A 124 -17.07 -76.21 -9.04
C SER A 124 -18.38 -76.26 -9.82
N PRO A 125 -18.39 -75.92 -11.13
CA PRO A 125 -19.58 -76.06 -11.98
C PRO A 125 -19.97 -77.53 -12.23
N SER A 126 -19.14 -78.50 -11.83
CA SER A 126 -19.44 -79.93 -11.98
C SER A 126 -20.75 -80.33 -11.30
N TYR A 127 -21.20 -79.59 -10.27
CA TYR A 127 -22.46 -79.88 -9.60
C TYR A 127 -23.69 -79.60 -10.47
N LEU A 128 -23.64 -78.62 -11.37
CA LEU A 128 -24.77 -78.26 -12.24
C LEU A 128 -25.16 -79.41 -13.19
N GLN A 129 -24.23 -80.31 -13.49
CA GLN A 129 -24.41 -81.40 -14.45
C GLN A 129 -24.87 -82.73 -13.80
N ILE A 130 -25.09 -82.78 -12.48
CA ILE A 130 -25.39 -84.02 -11.75
C ILE A 130 -26.83 -84.53 -11.98
N ILE A 131 -27.78 -83.61 -12.15
CA ILE A 131 -29.21 -83.91 -12.38
C ILE A 131 -29.69 -83.08 -13.57
N GLU A 132 -30.06 -83.76 -14.66
CA GLU A 132 -30.64 -83.11 -15.83
C GLU A 132 -31.98 -82.46 -15.50
N GLY A 133 -32.21 -81.25 -16.04
CA GLY A 133 -33.50 -80.53 -15.91
C GLY A 133 -33.62 -79.60 -14.70
N ILE A 134 -32.64 -79.54 -13.79
CA ILE A 134 -32.63 -78.55 -12.70
C ILE A 134 -31.97 -77.25 -13.17
N PRO A 135 -32.66 -76.10 -13.12
CA PRO A 135 -32.08 -74.82 -13.53
C PRO A 135 -31.04 -74.32 -12.52
N ALA A 136 -30.03 -73.59 -13.00
CA ALA A 136 -28.88 -73.12 -12.19
C ALA A 136 -29.30 -72.29 -10.94
N HIS A 137 -30.42 -71.56 -11.00
CA HIS A 137 -30.90 -70.78 -9.85
C HIS A 137 -31.35 -71.66 -8.66
N GLN A 138 -31.85 -72.88 -8.90
CA GLN A 138 -32.21 -73.81 -7.82
C GLN A 138 -30.95 -74.38 -7.15
N TRP A 139 -29.93 -74.72 -7.93
CA TRP A 139 -28.62 -75.11 -7.42
C TRP A 139 -27.99 -73.98 -6.60
N LYS A 140 -28.03 -72.75 -7.11
CA LYS A 140 -27.56 -71.56 -6.42
C LYS A 140 -28.26 -71.40 -5.08
N TYR A 141 -29.59 -71.44 -5.03
CA TYR A 141 -30.35 -71.31 -3.78
C TYR A 141 -30.03 -72.42 -2.76
N PHE A 142 -29.83 -73.65 -3.23
CA PHE A 142 -29.41 -74.76 -2.38
C PHE A 142 -28.02 -74.54 -1.77
N PHE A 143 -27.03 -74.17 -2.59
CA PHE A 143 -25.67 -73.91 -2.10
C PHE A 143 -25.58 -72.65 -1.24
N GLN A 144 -26.40 -71.64 -1.50
CA GLN A 144 -26.58 -70.48 -0.62
C GLN A 144 -27.10 -70.90 0.76
N SER A 145 -28.05 -71.83 0.79
CA SER A 145 -28.56 -72.40 2.04
C SER A 145 -27.47 -73.17 2.80
N LEU A 146 -26.54 -73.81 2.10
CA LEU A 146 -25.33 -74.41 2.69
C LEU A 146 -24.24 -73.39 3.08
N GLY A 147 -24.43 -72.10 2.81
CA GLY A 147 -23.52 -71.03 3.20
C GLY A 147 -22.49 -70.59 2.14
N VAL A 148 -22.61 -71.05 0.89
CA VAL A 148 -21.76 -70.53 -0.21
C VAL A 148 -22.11 -69.07 -0.48
N HIS A 149 -21.09 -68.23 -0.59
CA HIS A 149 -21.21 -66.78 -0.68
C HIS A 149 -21.34 -66.30 -2.14
N GLU A 150 -22.13 -65.25 -2.35
CA GLU A 150 -22.25 -64.54 -3.65
C GLU A 150 -22.01 -63.03 -3.55
N ASN A 151 -21.67 -62.55 -2.36
CA ASN A 151 -21.39 -61.14 -2.06
C ASN A 151 -20.39 -61.05 -0.91
N ILE A 152 -19.70 -59.91 -0.81
CA ILE A 152 -18.82 -59.60 0.31
C ILE A 152 -19.68 -59.15 1.50
N CYS A 153 -19.59 -59.90 2.60
CA CYS A 153 -20.42 -59.69 3.78
C CYS A 153 -19.58 -59.59 5.06
N LEU A 154 -20.14 -58.92 6.06
CA LEU A 154 -19.62 -58.92 7.43
C LEU A 154 -20.07 -60.20 8.14
N MET A 155 -19.14 -60.96 8.71
CA MET A 155 -19.41 -62.24 9.36
C MET A 155 -18.71 -62.37 10.71
N PRO A 156 -19.33 -63.06 11.70
CA PRO A 156 -18.66 -63.37 12.95
C PRO A 156 -17.53 -64.37 12.71
N ILE A 157 -16.43 -64.23 13.45
CA ILE A 157 -15.32 -65.17 13.39
C ILE A 157 -15.64 -66.33 14.34
N GLU A 158 -15.83 -67.53 13.77
CA GLU A 158 -15.97 -68.76 14.55
C GLU A 158 -14.61 -69.19 15.13
N ASP A 159 -14.60 -69.88 16.27
CA ASP A 159 -13.36 -70.33 16.95
C ASP A 159 -12.47 -71.22 16.07
N ASP A 160 -13.05 -71.86 15.05
CA ASP A 160 -12.35 -72.72 14.10
C ASP A 160 -11.77 -71.97 12.88
N TRP A 161 -12.05 -70.67 12.74
CA TRP A 161 -11.54 -69.85 11.64
C TRP A 161 -10.08 -69.48 11.91
N TYR A 162 -9.16 -70.21 11.28
CA TYR A 162 -7.73 -69.92 11.34
C TYR A 162 -7.26 -69.26 10.05
N SER A 163 -6.84 -67.99 10.14
CA SER A 163 -6.08 -67.32 9.08
C SER A 163 -4.90 -66.54 9.67
N GLU A 164 -3.83 -66.34 8.88
CA GLU A 164 -2.64 -65.60 9.29
C GLU A 164 -2.99 -64.19 9.78
N LEU A 165 -3.95 -63.54 9.11
CA LEU A 165 -4.47 -62.24 9.49
C LEU A 165 -5.10 -62.25 10.89
N VAL A 166 -5.96 -63.24 11.18
CA VAL A 166 -6.60 -63.39 12.50
C VAL A 166 -5.56 -63.70 13.59
N ALA A 167 -4.60 -64.58 13.31
CA ALA A 167 -3.54 -64.90 14.24
C ALA A 167 -2.68 -63.66 14.58
N ALA A 168 -2.32 -62.87 13.57
CA ALA A 168 -1.55 -61.66 13.76
C ALA A 168 -2.32 -60.56 14.50
N TYR A 169 -3.63 -60.42 14.25
CA TYR A 169 -4.51 -59.52 14.99
C TYR A 169 -4.59 -59.87 16.47
N ILE A 170 -4.79 -61.16 16.79
CA ILE A 170 -4.81 -61.65 18.16
C ILE A 170 -3.46 -61.36 18.82
N CYS A 171 -2.37 -61.68 18.13
CA CYS A 171 -1.01 -61.44 18.64
C CYS A 171 -0.80 -59.95 18.95
N ALA A 172 -1.12 -59.04 18.02
CA ALA A 172 -0.96 -57.59 18.20
C ALA A 172 -1.65 -57.04 19.45
N HIS A 173 -2.81 -57.59 19.83
CA HIS A 173 -3.58 -57.16 21.00
C HIS A 173 -3.27 -57.93 22.29
N THR A 174 -2.50 -59.02 22.20
CA THR A 174 -2.19 -59.90 23.35
C THR A 174 -0.70 -59.95 23.69
N MET A 175 0.20 -59.49 22.82
CA MET A 175 1.66 -59.48 23.02
C MET A 175 2.11 -58.82 24.33
N ASN A 176 1.38 -57.80 24.79
CA ASN A 176 1.70 -57.06 26.02
C ASN A 176 0.98 -57.62 27.26
N LEU A 177 0.18 -58.69 27.13
CA LEU A 177 -0.47 -59.34 28.25
C LEU A 177 0.47 -60.37 28.89
N PRO A 178 0.49 -60.51 30.23
CA PRO A 178 1.24 -61.56 30.89
C PRO A 178 0.76 -62.95 30.43
N SER A 179 1.69 -63.87 30.17
CA SER A 179 1.45 -65.21 29.57
C SER A 179 0.47 -66.13 30.32
N TYR A 180 0.04 -65.74 31.51
CA TYR A 180 -0.80 -66.53 32.41
C TYR A 180 -2.25 -66.01 32.51
N VAL A 181 -2.59 -64.93 31.81
CA VAL A 181 -3.93 -64.33 31.88
C VAL A 181 -4.84 -64.95 30.81
N PRO A 182 -5.88 -65.70 31.18
CA PRO A 182 -6.88 -66.15 30.21
C PRO A 182 -7.58 -64.92 29.62
N PHE A 183 -7.70 -64.88 28.30
CA PHE A 183 -8.39 -63.82 27.59
C PHE A 183 -9.46 -64.40 26.66
N ALA A 184 -10.53 -63.64 26.45
CA ALA A 184 -11.56 -63.93 25.46
C ALA A 184 -11.90 -62.66 24.70
N PHE A 185 -12.36 -62.80 23.47
CA PHE A 185 -12.84 -61.68 22.67
C PHE A 185 -14.35 -61.75 22.54
N LYS A 186 -15.02 -60.59 22.57
CA LYS A 186 -16.47 -60.50 22.41
C LYS A 186 -16.81 -59.65 21.19
N ASN A 187 -17.78 -60.13 20.40
CA ASN A 187 -18.28 -59.50 19.16
C ASN A 187 -17.23 -59.43 18.03
N ARG A 188 -16.43 -60.49 17.86
CA ARG A 188 -15.42 -60.55 16.80
C ARG A 188 -16.05 -60.72 15.43
N MET A 189 -15.84 -59.75 14.55
CA MET A 189 -16.34 -59.76 13.17
C MET A 189 -15.18 -59.62 12.17
N THR A 190 -15.35 -60.15 10.97
CA THR A 190 -14.45 -59.94 9.82
C THR A 190 -15.26 -59.67 8.56
N ILE A 191 -14.61 -59.07 7.56
CA ILE A 191 -15.17 -58.97 6.21
C ILE A 191 -14.63 -60.16 5.41
N LEU A 192 -15.53 -60.91 4.80
CA LEU A 192 -15.17 -62.08 3.99
C LEU A 192 -14.14 -61.69 2.91
N TYR A 193 -13.02 -62.43 2.83
CA TYR A 193 -11.90 -62.22 1.90
C TYR A 193 -11.09 -60.93 2.05
N ILE A 194 -11.19 -60.23 3.19
CA ILE A 194 -10.36 -59.03 3.45
C ILE A 194 -8.86 -59.31 3.32
N GLU A 195 -8.39 -60.52 3.64
CA GLU A 195 -6.98 -60.90 3.55
C GLU A 195 -6.42 -60.88 2.12
N LEU A 196 -7.26 -61.12 1.10
CA LEU A 196 -6.86 -61.09 -0.31
C LEU A 196 -6.51 -59.66 -0.79
N THR A 197 -7.04 -58.64 -0.11
CA THR A 197 -6.75 -57.23 -0.41
C THR A 197 -5.28 -56.86 -0.17
N GLN A 198 -4.52 -57.70 0.57
CA GLN A 198 -3.09 -57.51 0.81
C GLN A 198 -2.20 -58.02 -0.33
N ILE A 199 -2.76 -58.86 -1.21
CA ILE A 199 -1.99 -59.60 -2.22
C ILE A 199 -2.30 -59.09 -3.63
N ASN A 200 -3.54 -58.69 -3.88
CA ASN A 200 -4.01 -58.30 -5.21
C ASN A 200 -4.57 -56.87 -5.21
N TYR A 201 -3.89 -55.97 -5.92
CA TYR A 201 -4.28 -54.56 -6.04
C TYR A 201 -5.64 -54.36 -6.72
N GLN A 202 -5.88 -55.05 -7.84
CA GLN A 202 -7.13 -54.95 -8.60
C GLN A 202 -8.31 -55.46 -7.77
N PHE A 203 -8.12 -56.58 -7.07
CA PHE A 203 -9.09 -57.09 -6.12
C PHE A 203 -9.35 -56.10 -5.00
N SER A 204 -8.31 -55.46 -4.43
CA SER A 204 -8.47 -54.49 -3.36
C SER A 204 -9.33 -53.27 -3.77
N VAL A 205 -9.10 -52.71 -4.97
CA VAL A 205 -9.95 -51.63 -5.52
C VAL A 205 -11.41 -52.08 -5.61
N TYR A 206 -11.64 -53.24 -6.24
CA TYR A 206 -12.99 -53.77 -6.41
C TYR A 206 -13.67 -54.10 -5.08
N PHE A 207 -12.93 -54.69 -4.15
CA PHE A 207 -13.38 -55.08 -2.82
C PHE A 207 -13.88 -53.89 -2.02
N TRP A 208 -13.06 -52.83 -1.91
CA TRP A 208 -13.43 -51.67 -1.09
C TRP A 208 -14.60 -50.88 -1.68
N GLU A 209 -14.72 -50.80 -3.01
CA GLU A 209 -15.89 -50.21 -3.65
C GLU A 209 -17.20 -50.90 -3.27
N HIS A 210 -17.18 -52.23 -3.20
CA HIS A 210 -18.36 -53.01 -2.86
C HIS A 210 -18.64 -52.95 -1.36
N VAL A 211 -17.63 -53.10 -0.52
CA VAL A 211 -17.74 -53.00 0.95
C VAL A 211 -18.35 -51.67 1.38
N ILE A 212 -17.91 -50.56 0.78
CA ILE A 212 -18.42 -49.22 1.13
C ILE A 212 -19.90 -49.05 0.76
N ARG A 213 -20.37 -49.75 -0.28
CA ARG A 213 -21.77 -49.71 -0.74
C ARG A 213 -22.68 -50.69 0.01
N SER A 214 -22.17 -51.87 0.39
CA SER A 214 -23.00 -52.97 0.90
C SER A 214 -23.00 -53.11 2.42
N ILE A 215 -21.92 -52.71 3.11
CA ILE A 215 -21.76 -52.95 4.55
C ILE A 215 -22.14 -51.70 5.36
N ASN A 216 -22.86 -51.91 6.46
CA ASN A 216 -23.20 -50.84 7.39
C ASN A 216 -21.97 -50.42 8.21
N ILE A 217 -21.53 -49.18 7.99
CA ILE A 217 -20.35 -48.60 8.65
C ILE A 217 -20.47 -48.47 10.17
N ASN A 218 -21.69 -48.44 10.72
CA ASN A 218 -21.87 -48.37 12.17
C ASN A 218 -21.39 -49.67 12.84
N GLN A 219 -21.66 -50.82 12.22
CA GLN A 219 -21.20 -52.13 12.70
C GLN A 219 -19.67 -52.26 12.63
N LEU A 220 -19.04 -51.65 11.62
CA LEU A 220 -17.58 -51.63 11.47
C LEU A 220 -16.88 -50.63 12.39
N ASN A 221 -17.59 -49.66 12.96
CA ASN A 221 -17.02 -48.72 13.92
C ASN A 221 -17.25 -49.14 15.38
N GLU A 222 -17.98 -50.23 15.62
CA GLU A 222 -18.11 -50.82 16.95
C GLU A 222 -16.79 -51.48 17.36
N LEU A 223 -16.30 -51.11 18.54
CA LEU A 223 -15.07 -51.67 19.10
C LEU A 223 -15.31 -53.11 19.58
N GLU A 224 -14.33 -53.98 19.31
CA GLU A 224 -14.30 -55.31 19.89
C GLU A 224 -13.87 -55.22 21.36
N VAL A 225 -14.34 -56.13 22.22
CA VAL A 225 -13.98 -56.11 23.64
C VAL A 225 -13.07 -57.28 23.97
N LEU A 226 -11.86 -56.97 24.43
CA LEU A 226 -10.95 -57.92 25.02
C LEU A 226 -11.32 -58.11 26.51
N LEU A 227 -11.70 -59.33 26.87
CA LEU A 227 -12.07 -59.75 28.20
C LEU A 227 -10.87 -60.45 28.86
N GLY A 228 -10.20 -59.75 29.78
CA GLY A 228 -9.20 -60.32 30.69
C GLY A 228 -9.55 -59.97 32.15
N GLN A 229 -8.58 -59.52 32.95
CA GLN A 229 -8.86 -58.96 34.29
C GLN A 229 -9.72 -57.68 34.23
N ARG A 230 -9.65 -56.94 33.12
CA ARG A 230 -10.46 -55.75 32.83
C ARG A 230 -11.06 -55.89 31.43
N ARG A 231 -12.15 -55.16 31.18
CA ARG A 231 -12.73 -55.03 29.84
C ARG A 231 -12.00 -53.91 29.09
N ILE A 232 -11.29 -54.26 28.03
CA ILE A 232 -10.53 -53.29 27.23
C ILE A 232 -11.19 -53.21 25.84
N PRO A 233 -11.75 -52.05 25.45
CA PRO A 233 -12.22 -51.85 24.09
C PRO A 233 -11.01 -51.72 23.15
N ILE A 234 -11.03 -52.48 22.06
CA ILE A 234 -9.96 -52.52 21.05
C ILE A 234 -10.57 -52.33 19.65
N ASN A 235 -9.76 -51.87 18.69
CA ASN A 235 -10.20 -51.79 17.29
C ASN A 235 -10.55 -53.20 16.82
N ASN A 236 -11.71 -53.36 16.17
CA ASN A 236 -12.06 -54.65 15.58
C ASN A 236 -11.10 -55.05 14.46
N LEU A 237 -11.15 -56.32 14.04
CA LEU A 237 -10.24 -56.87 13.04
C LEU A 237 -10.21 -56.06 11.73
N PRO A 238 -11.34 -55.69 11.08
CA PRO A 238 -11.32 -54.86 9.88
C PRO A 238 -10.62 -53.51 10.10
N GLN A 239 -10.92 -52.83 11.21
CA GLN A 239 -10.34 -51.52 11.52
C GLN A 239 -8.84 -51.60 11.83
N TRP A 240 -8.39 -52.65 12.51
CA TRP A 240 -6.96 -52.90 12.72
C TRP A 240 -6.26 -53.25 11.40
N CYS A 241 -6.88 -54.10 10.57
CA CYS A 241 -6.32 -54.52 9.28
C CYS A 241 -6.05 -53.31 8.40
N VAL A 242 -7.04 -52.44 8.19
CA VAL A 242 -6.88 -51.26 7.33
C VAL A 242 -5.78 -50.31 7.79
N ARG A 243 -5.58 -50.17 9.11
CA ARG A 243 -4.62 -49.22 9.68
C ARG A 243 -3.19 -49.73 9.76
N THR A 244 -2.98 -51.04 9.66
CA THR A 244 -1.66 -51.66 9.92
C THR A 244 -1.14 -52.47 8.75
N ARG A 245 -2.01 -52.97 7.87
CA ARG A 245 -1.63 -53.82 6.74
C ARG A 245 -1.70 -53.05 5.43
N PHE A 246 -0.88 -53.48 4.48
CA PHE A 246 -0.84 -52.96 3.12
C PHE A 246 -2.05 -53.47 2.34
N CYS A 247 -3.23 -52.90 2.58
CA CYS A 247 -4.48 -53.38 2.01
C CYS A 247 -5.33 -52.30 1.35
N ILE A 248 -4.93 -51.02 1.42
CA ILE A 248 -5.65 -49.92 0.78
C ILE A 248 -4.97 -49.56 -0.55
N PRO A 249 -5.70 -49.56 -1.68
CA PRO A 249 -5.14 -49.20 -2.98
C PRO A 249 -4.98 -47.68 -3.09
N ALA A 250 -3.78 -47.26 -3.48
CA ALA A 250 -3.43 -45.86 -3.67
C ALA A 250 -3.23 -45.52 -5.17
N THR A 251 -3.44 -44.26 -5.56
CA THR A 251 -3.30 -43.77 -6.96
C THR A 251 -1.90 -43.96 -7.54
N THR A 252 -0.90 -44.16 -6.68
CA THR A 252 0.49 -44.50 -7.02
C THR A 252 0.66 -45.95 -7.49
N GLY A 253 -0.39 -46.77 -7.46
CA GLY A 253 -0.38 -48.17 -7.89
C GLY A 253 0.11 -49.17 -6.84
N VAL A 254 0.32 -48.71 -5.60
CA VAL A 254 0.75 -49.56 -4.47
C VAL A 254 -0.37 -49.72 -3.44
N LEU A 255 -0.32 -50.83 -2.70
CA LEU A 255 -1.13 -51.04 -1.52
C LEU A 255 -0.42 -50.42 -0.32
N LEU A 256 -1.14 -49.68 0.52
CA LEU A 256 -0.62 -49.02 1.72
C LEU A 256 -1.56 -49.19 2.91
N PRO A 257 -1.09 -48.98 4.15
CA PRO A 257 -1.95 -48.80 5.30
C PRO A 257 -2.79 -47.52 5.16
N SER A 258 -4.03 -47.55 5.65
CA SER A 258 -4.97 -46.42 5.55
C SER A 258 -4.44 -45.15 6.22
N THR A 259 -3.56 -45.26 7.21
CA THR A 259 -2.94 -44.11 7.91
C THR A 259 -1.95 -43.35 7.04
N GLU A 260 -1.43 -43.96 5.98
CA GLU A 260 -0.49 -43.34 5.04
C GLU A 260 -1.19 -42.76 3.81
N VAL A 261 -2.45 -43.14 3.58
CA VAL A 261 -3.24 -42.80 2.41
C VAL A 261 -4.09 -41.53 2.64
N PHE A 262 -4.17 -40.71 1.60
CA PHE A 262 -4.99 -39.50 1.57
C PHE A 262 -6.43 -39.81 1.14
N SER A 263 -7.37 -39.05 1.68
CA SER A 263 -8.79 -39.13 1.32
C SER A 263 -9.02 -38.81 -0.17
N ASN A 264 -10.01 -39.44 -0.78
CA ASN A 264 -10.41 -39.21 -2.17
C ASN A 264 -10.82 -37.76 -2.45
N ASN A 265 -11.21 -36.99 -1.43
CA ASN A 265 -11.49 -35.56 -1.55
C ASN A 265 -10.28 -34.74 -2.03
N LEU A 266 -9.06 -35.23 -1.77
CA LEU A 266 -7.81 -34.57 -2.15
C LEU A 266 -7.32 -34.96 -3.55
N LEU A 267 -8.03 -35.85 -4.26
CA LEU A 267 -7.63 -36.35 -5.57
C LEU A 267 -7.38 -35.23 -6.59
N ALA A 268 -8.18 -34.16 -6.53
CA ALA A 268 -8.05 -33.01 -7.41
C ALA A 268 -6.70 -32.27 -7.25
N ILE A 269 -6.10 -32.30 -6.06
CA ILE A 269 -4.83 -31.64 -5.75
C ILE A 269 -3.65 -32.64 -5.84
N ALA A 270 -3.80 -33.80 -5.20
CA ALA A 270 -2.75 -34.80 -5.07
C ALA A 270 -2.52 -35.63 -6.34
N GLY A 271 -3.58 -35.86 -7.13
CA GLY A 271 -3.52 -36.60 -8.40
C GLY A 271 -2.84 -37.96 -8.29
N ARG A 272 -1.91 -38.22 -9.22
CA ARG A 272 -1.10 -39.45 -9.31
C ARG A 272 0.18 -39.43 -8.46
N TYR A 273 0.50 -38.30 -7.84
CA TYR A 273 1.81 -38.05 -7.24
C TYR A 273 1.88 -38.42 -5.74
N LEU A 274 0.77 -38.28 -5.02
CA LEU A 274 0.65 -38.72 -3.63
C LEU A 274 -0.31 -39.91 -3.51
N PRO A 275 -0.16 -40.75 -2.48
CA PRO A 275 -0.99 -41.94 -2.31
C PRO A 275 -2.42 -41.57 -1.89
N VAL A 276 -3.31 -41.36 -2.85
CA VAL A 276 -4.74 -41.09 -2.61
C VAL A 276 -5.53 -42.38 -2.74
N PHE A 277 -6.53 -42.59 -1.88
CA PHE A 277 -7.39 -43.77 -1.94
C PHE A 277 -8.10 -43.90 -3.29
N VAL A 278 -7.89 -45.04 -3.96
CA VAL A 278 -8.52 -45.34 -5.25
C VAL A 278 -9.87 -46.00 -5.03
N CYS A 279 -10.93 -45.29 -5.40
CA CYS A 279 -12.29 -45.79 -5.31
C CYS A 279 -13.21 -45.09 -6.31
N HIS A 280 -13.88 -45.83 -7.18
CA HIS A 280 -14.80 -45.31 -8.21
C HIS A 280 -16.18 -44.94 -7.66
N LEU A 281 -16.25 -44.41 -6.43
CA LEU A 281 -17.49 -43.90 -5.86
C LEU A 281 -17.81 -42.51 -6.42
N ARG A 282 -19.09 -42.28 -6.74
CA ARG A 282 -19.57 -40.98 -7.24
C ARG A 282 -19.54 -39.88 -6.18
N ASN A 283 -19.64 -40.26 -4.90
CA ASN A 283 -19.75 -39.34 -3.77
C ASN A 283 -18.52 -39.45 -2.87
N PRO A 284 -18.16 -38.36 -2.16
CA PRO A 284 -17.13 -38.40 -1.12
C PRO A 284 -17.51 -39.38 -0.02
N LEU A 285 -16.50 -39.93 0.65
CA LEU A 285 -16.73 -40.84 1.77
C LEU A 285 -17.45 -40.12 2.92
N SER A 286 -18.41 -40.80 3.55
CA SER A 286 -19.06 -40.26 4.74
C SER A 286 -18.11 -40.23 5.93
N ASP A 287 -18.39 -39.38 6.92
CA ASP A 287 -17.56 -39.23 8.13
C ASP A 287 -17.33 -40.56 8.87
N GLY A 288 -18.32 -41.47 8.83
CA GLY A 288 -18.19 -42.82 9.40
C GLY A 288 -17.10 -43.65 8.72
N TRP A 289 -16.97 -43.54 7.40
CA TRP A 289 -15.93 -44.22 6.62
C TRP A 289 -14.57 -43.54 6.78
N LEU A 290 -14.53 -42.20 6.83
CA LEU A 290 -13.30 -41.47 7.13
C LEU A 290 -12.74 -41.83 8.52
N LYS A 291 -13.60 -41.99 9.52
CA LYS A 291 -13.22 -42.45 10.87
C LYS A 291 -12.70 -43.90 10.87
N PHE A 292 -13.36 -44.79 10.12
CA PHE A 292 -12.97 -46.19 10.01
C PHE A 292 -11.54 -46.31 9.45
N PHE A 293 -11.30 -45.72 8.27
CA PHE A 293 -9.99 -45.75 7.64
C PHE A 293 -8.95 -44.89 8.37
N GLY A 294 -9.32 -43.70 8.86
CA GLY A 294 -8.36 -42.75 9.42
C GLY A 294 -7.45 -42.13 8.35
N PHE A 295 -8.00 -41.87 7.16
CA PHE A 295 -7.27 -41.23 6.05
C PHE A 295 -6.80 -39.82 6.42
N LYS A 296 -5.72 -39.38 5.78
CA LYS A 296 -5.31 -37.98 5.82
C LYS A 296 -6.30 -37.13 5.03
N THR A 297 -7.00 -36.23 5.72
CA THR A 297 -8.04 -35.36 5.14
C THR A 297 -7.52 -34.00 4.69
N GLU A 298 -6.31 -33.62 5.11
CA GLU A 298 -5.70 -32.33 4.78
C GLU A 298 -4.27 -32.54 4.27
N LEU A 299 -3.84 -31.66 3.36
CA LEU A 299 -2.47 -31.58 2.88
C LEU A 299 -1.70 -30.56 3.74
N SER A 300 -0.54 -30.97 4.24
CA SER A 300 0.39 -30.02 4.87
C SER A 300 1.11 -29.17 3.82
N THR A 301 1.67 -28.03 4.24
CA THR A 301 2.52 -27.19 3.39
C THR A 301 3.66 -27.98 2.76
N ASP A 302 4.31 -28.87 3.53
CA ASP A 302 5.39 -29.73 3.03
C ASP A 302 4.91 -30.71 1.95
N ASN A 303 3.68 -31.23 2.07
CA ASN A 303 3.09 -32.08 1.04
C ASN A 303 2.84 -31.28 -0.25
N CYS A 304 2.36 -30.04 -0.14
CA CYS A 304 2.18 -29.14 -1.29
C CYS A 304 3.51 -28.82 -1.99
N LEU A 305 4.59 -28.56 -1.23
CA LEU A 305 5.92 -28.32 -1.81
C LEU A 305 6.49 -29.58 -2.48
N SER A 306 6.31 -30.74 -1.86
CA SER A 306 6.71 -32.03 -2.43
C SER A 306 5.94 -32.34 -3.72
N LEU A 307 4.64 -32.01 -3.78
CA LEU A 307 3.82 -32.12 -4.98
C LEU A 307 4.36 -31.28 -6.13
N LEU A 308 4.68 -30.00 -5.89
CA LEU A 308 5.27 -29.14 -6.92
C LEU A 308 6.60 -29.70 -7.45
N ALA A 309 7.44 -30.26 -6.56
CA ALA A 309 8.69 -30.90 -6.95
C ALA A 309 8.47 -32.18 -7.78
N LEU A 310 7.49 -33.01 -7.42
CA LEU A 310 7.14 -34.22 -8.17
C LEU A 310 6.57 -33.90 -9.56
N ILE A 311 5.72 -32.88 -9.66
CA ILE A 311 5.18 -32.41 -10.95
C ILE A 311 6.31 -31.88 -11.84
N TYR A 312 7.27 -31.15 -11.27
CA TYR A 312 8.47 -30.70 -11.99
C TYR A 312 9.33 -31.88 -12.48
N LEU A 313 9.58 -32.89 -11.64
CA LEU A 313 10.34 -34.08 -12.05
C LEU A 313 9.62 -34.87 -13.15
N HIS A 314 8.29 -34.88 -13.13
CA HIS A 314 7.48 -35.50 -14.18
C HIS A 314 7.60 -34.73 -15.50
N SER A 315 7.54 -33.40 -15.46
CA SER A 315 7.62 -32.55 -16.66
C SER A 315 8.96 -32.67 -17.42
N GLN A 316 10.02 -33.16 -16.76
CA GLN A 316 11.31 -33.46 -17.42
C GLN A 316 11.23 -34.64 -18.40
N ASN A 317 10.31 -35.58 -18.17
CA ASN A 317 10.22 -36.82 -18.96
C ASN A 317 8.98 -36.86 -19.87
N THR A 318 7.92 -36.14 -19.51
CA THR A 318 6.63 -36.14 -20.21
C THR A 318 6.05 -34.74 -20.27
N ALA A 319 5.41 -34.39 -21.39
CA ALA A 319 4.72 -33.10 -21.52
C ALA A 319 3.61 -32.97 -20.47
N LEU A 320 3.45 -31.77 -19.92
CA LEU A 320 2.37 -31.46 -18.98
C LEU A 320 1.01 -31.55 -19.67
N ASP A 321 0.04 -32.15 -18.99
CA ASP A 321 -1.37 -32.09 -19.38
C ASP A 321 -2.10 -30.92 -18.69
N ASP A 322 -3.29 -30.56 -19.20
CA ASP A 322 -4.12 -29.48 -18.64
C ASP A 322 -4.51 -29.75 -17.17
N ASP A 323 -4.58 -31.02 -16.77
CA ASP A 323 -4.87 -31.42 -15.41
C ASP A 323 -3.70 -31.12 -14.45
N ASP A 324 -2.45 -31.26 -14.90
CA ASP A 324 -1.26 -30.91 -14.12
C ASP A 324 -1.14 -29.39 -13.93
N GLU A 325 -1.44 -28.58 -14.94
CA GLU A 325 -1.54 -27.12 -14.77
C GLU A 325 -2.64 -26.76 -13.76
N ARG A 326 -3.83 -27.38 -13.88
CA ARG A 326 -4.94 -27.17 -12.94
C ARG A 326 -4.53 -27.56 -11.50
N ARG A 327 -3.80 -28.65 -11.31
CA ARG A 327 -3.28 -29.09 -10.00
C ARG A 327 -2.35 -28.05 -9.39
N ILE A 328 -1.39 -27.52 -10.16
CA ILE A 328 -0.48 -26.47 -9.69
C ILE A 328 -1.28 -25.27 -9.17
N GLN A 329 -2.33 -24.84 -9.89
CA GLN A 329 -3.17 -23.73 -9.47
C GLN A 329 -3.96 -24.03 -8.18
N LEU A 330 -4.48 -25.25 -8.01
CA LEU A 330 -5.12 -25.66 -6.77
C LEU A 330 -4.14 -25.73 -5.59
N ILE A 331 -2.89 -26.14 -5.83
CA ILE A 331 -1.82 -26.14 -4.83
C ILE A 331 -1.55 -24.70 -4.37
N TYR A 332 -1.43 -23.74 -5.30
CA TYR A 332 -1.27 -22.33 -4.96
C TYR A 332 -2.44 -21.79 -4.15
N ALA A 333 -3.69 -22.11 -4.53
CA ALA A 333 -4.87 -21.68 -3.79
C ALA A 333 -4.87 -22.21 -2.34
N LYS A 334 -4.52 -23.49 -2.15
CA LYS A 334 -4.40 -24.10 -0.82
C LYS A 334 -3.30 -23.44 0.02
N LEU A 335 -2.14 -23.18 -0.58
CA LEU A 335 -1.03 -22.51 0.10
C LEU A 335 -1.40 -21.09 0.53
N ILE A 336 -2.10 -20.33 -0.33
CA ILE A 336 -2.57 -18.98 0.02
C ILE A 336 -3.55 -19.05 1.22
N ASP A 337 -4.52 -19.96 1.19
CA ASP A 337 -5.49 -20.15 2.28
C ASP A 337 -4.79 -20.52 3.60
N ASP A 338 -3.82 -21.44 3.56
CA ASP A 338 -3.06 -21.84 4.74
C ASP A 338 -2.21 -20.70 5.31
N LEU A 339 -1.49 -19.97 4.44
CA LEU A 339 -0.67 -18.83 4.84
C LEU A 339 -1.52 -17.70 5.45
N SER A 340 -2.74 -17.49 4.96
CA SER A 340 -3.66 -16.48 5.49
C SER A 340 -4.03 -16.74 6.95
N LYS A 341 -4.12 -18.02 7.35
CA LYS A 341 -4.48 -18.45 8.72
C LYS A 341 -3.28 -18.52 9.67
N MET A 342 -2.04 -18.49 9.15
CA MET A 342 -0.81 -18.59 9.96
C MET A 342 -0.43 -17.26 10.60
N ASP A 343 0.27 -17.34 11.73
CA ASP A 343 0.92 -16.21 12.40
C ASP A 343 2.24 -15.82 11.72
N GLN A 344 2.77 -14.64 12.06
CA GLN A 344 3.96 -14.10 11.41
C GLN A 344 5.22 -14.98 11.64
N THR A 345 5.33 -15.62 12.81
CA THR A 345 6.45 -16.51 13.14
C THR A 345 6.47 -17.76 12.25
N ARG A 346 5.33 -18.43 12.07
CA ARG A 346 5.26 -19.60 11.17
C ARG A 346 5.45 -19.22 9.72
N ARG A 347 4.93 -18.06 9.28
CA ARG A 347 5.16 -17.55 7.91
C ARG A 347 6.65 -17.41 7.59
N ILE A 348 7.45 -16.91 8.53
CA ILE A 348 8.91 -16.78 8.35
C ILE A 348 9.57 -18.16 8.26
N GLN A 349 9.12 -19.13 9.05
CA GLN A 349 9.65 -20.51 9.02
C GLN A 349 9.33 -21.24 7.71
N CYS A 350 8.17 -20.98 7.11
CA CYS A 350 7.74 -21.58 5.84
C CYS A 350 8.39 -20.94 4.60
N ARG A 351 9.15 -19.84 4.73
CA ARG A 351 9.85 -19.23 3.60
C ARG A 351 10.90 -20.19 3.05
N ILE A 352 10.86 -20.40 1.74
CA ILE A 352 11.77 -21.31 1.08
C ILE A 352 13.15 -20.66 0.99
N LYS A 353 14.17 -21.34 1.52
CA LYS A 353 15.56 -20.84 1.56
C LYS A 353 16.34 -21.08 0.27
N GLN A 354 15.89 -22.02 -0.56
CA GLN A 354 16.51 -22.36 -1.83
C GLN A 354 15.52 -22.15 -2.97
N PRO A 355 15.97 -21.69 -4.15
CA PRO A 355 15.08 -21.51 -5.27
C PRO A 355 14.49 -22.85 -5.70
N ILE A 356 13.17 -22.87 -5.88
CA ILE A 356 12.44 -24.01 -6.44
C ILE A 356 12.04 -23.71 -7.88
N TYR A 357 11.63 -24.74 -8.61
CA TYR A 357 11.15 -24.61 -9.98
C TYR A 357 9.63 -24.44 -10.00
N LEU A 358 9.16 -23.36 -10.61
CA LEU A 358 7.73 -23.07 -10.79
C LEU A 358 7.39 -22.84 -12.26
N LEU A 359 6.12 -23.03 -12.60
CA LEU A 359 5.63 -22.90 -13.96
C LEU A 359 5.64 -21.44 -14.42
N SER A 360 6.24 -21.18 -15.58
CA SER A 360 6.29 -19.85 -16.19
C SER A 360 5.18 -19.62 -17.22
N THR A 361 4.95 -18.35 -17.59
CA THR A 361 4.00 -17.96 -18.65
C THR A 361 4.43 -18.37 -20.05
N ASN A 362 5.70 -18.74 -20.26
CA ASN A 362 6.18 -19.30 -21.51
C ASN A 362 5.83 -20.79 -21.48
N GLU A 363 4.77 -21.16 -22.21
CA GLU A 363 4.10 -22.45 -22.11
C GLU A 363 5.09 -23.62 -21.99
N THR A 364 4.89 -24.45 -20.94
CA THR A 364 5.64 -25.66 -20.55
C THR A 364 7.00 -25.49 -19.85
N GLN A 365 7.56 -24.28 -19.72
CA GLN A 365 8.86 -24.12 -19.08
C GLN A 365 8.76 -23.85 -17.58
N PHE A 366 9.36 -24.74 -16.78
CA PHE A 366 9.65 -24.47 -15.37
C PHE A 366 10.91 -23.63 -15.25
N MET A 367 10.87 -22.60 -14.42
CA MET A 367 12.02 -21.76 -14.11
C MET A 367 12.22 -21.60 -12.61
N THR A 368 13.42 -21.17 -12.23
CA THR A 368 13.74 -20.94 -10.82
C THR A 368 12.98 -19.74 -10.29
N THR A 369 12.61 -19.74 -9.00
CA THR A 369 11.93 -18.60 -8.37
C THR A 369 12.73 -17.30 -8.42
N ALA A 370 14.06 -17.38 -8.59
CA ALA A 370 14.93 -16.21 -8.75
C ALA A 370 14.79 -15.51 -10.12
N GLU A 371 14.43 -16.25 -11.16
CA GLU A 371 14.26 -15.74 -12.53
C GLU A 371 12.81 -15.30 -12.80
N LEU A 372 11.87 -15.72 -11.95
CA LEU A 372 10.46 -15.39 -12.08
C LEU A 372 10.13 -14.05 -11.46
N VAL A 373 9.30 -13.29 -12.18
CA VAL A 373 8.73 -12.05 -11.69
C VAL A 373 7.21 -12.11 -11.68
N TYR A 374 6.59 -11.26 -10.86
CA TYR A 374 5.15 -11.04 -10.91
C TYR A 374 4.83 -9.58 -10.63
N SER A 375 3.83 -9.04 -11.34
CA SER A 375 3.27 -7.71 -11.07
C SER A 375 1.80 -7.87 -10.72
N ASN A 376 1.41 -7.34 -9.56
CA ASN A 376 0.01 -7.16 -9.16
C ASN A 376 -0.46 -5.70 -9.34
N ASP A 377 0.31 -4.90 -10.09
CA ASP A 377 0.05 -3.48 -10.25
C ASP A 377 -0.92 -3.24 -11.41
N ASN A 378 -2.13 -2.78 -11.11
CA ASN A 378 -3.15 -2.48 -12.12
C ASN A 378 -2.73 -1.39 -13.13
N ASN A 379 -1.65 -0.66 -12.84
CA ASN A 379 -1.19 0.44 -13.68
C ASN A 379 -0.46 -0.04 -14.95
N PHE A 380 0.05 -1.28 -15.00
CA PHE A 380 0.75 -1.80 -16.18
C PHE A 380 0.69 -3.32 -16.28
N VAL A 381 0.85 -3.83 -17.50
CA VAL A 381 0.94 -5.27 -17.77
C VAL A 381 2.34 -5.59 -18.24
N LEU A 382 2.97 -6.60 -17.64
CA LEU A 382 4.29 -7.07 -18.09
C LEU A 382 4.13 -7.83 -19.41
N PRO A 383 4.95 -7.54 -20.44
CA PRO A 383 4.87 -8.19 -21.74
C PRO A 383 5.31 -9.65 -21.65
N ASN A 384 4.84 -10.50 -22.58
CA ASN A 384 5.15 -11.95 -22.62
C ASN A 384 6.66 -12.27 -22.72
N ARG A 385 7.49 -11.30 -23.12
CA ARG A 385 8.95 -11.45 -23.15
C ARG A 385 9.58 -11.47 -21.76
N VAL A 386 8.88 -10.92 -20.76
CA VAL A 386 9.26 -10.98 -19.35
C VAL A 386 8.67 -12.25 -18.77
N THR A 387 9.52 -13.15 -18.32
CA THR A 387 9.03 -14.45 -17.86
C THR A 387 8.40 -14.34 -16.48
N GLN A 388 7.10 -14.57 -16.43
CA GLN A 388 6.28 -14.38 -15.24
C GLN A 388 5.86 -15.71 -14.62
N LEU A 389 5.53 -15.69 -13.32
CA LEU A 389 4.87 -16.81 -12.67
C LEU A 389 3.49 -17.05 -13.30
N ARG A 390 3.22 -18.28 -13.73
CA ARG A 390 1.92 -18.67 -14.29
C ARG A 390 0.89 -18.81 -13.16
N LEU A 391 -0.09 -17.90 -13.12
CA LEU A 391 -1.22 -17.93 -12.20
C LEU A 391 -2.55 -17.96 -12.95
N SER A 392 -3.52 -18.70 -12.43
CA SER A 392 -4.91 -18.62 -12.87
C SER A 392 -5.51 -17.26 -12.51
N ARG A 393 -6.60 -16.87 -13.17
CA ARG A 393 -7.33 -15.63 -12.84
C ARG A 393 -7.80 -15.59 -11.37
N GLU A 394 -8.19 -16.74 -10.83
CA GLU A 394 -8.63 -16.89 -9.44
C GLU A 394 -7.49 -16.64 -8.44
N ASN A 395 -6.32 -17.22 -8.67
CA ASN A 395 -5.16 -17.01 -7.81
C ASN A 395 -4.58 -15.60 -7.94
N ALA A 396 -4.53 -15.06 -9.16
CA ALA A 396 -4.03 -13.72 -9.44
C ALA A 396 -4.89 -12.61 -8.77
N SER A 397 -6.20 -12.84 -8.64
CA SER A 397 -7.14 -11.92 -8.01
C SER A 397 -7.26 -12.09 -6.49
N ASN A 398 -6.52 -13.02 -5.89
CA ASN A 398 -6.59 -13.28 -4.46
C ASN A 398 -5.90 -12.17 -3.65
N VAL A 399 -6.58 -11.62 -2.64
CA VAL A 399 -6.07 -10.55 -1.76
C VAL A 399 -4.77 -10.93 -1.04
N HIS A 400 -4.55 -12.22 -0.81
CA HIS A 400 -3.39 -12.74 -0.07
C HIS A 400 -2.28 -13.30 -0.98
N ILE A 401 -2.29 -13.01 -2.29
CA ILE A 401 -1.28 -13.50 -3.23
C ILE A 401 0.15 -13.08 -2.85
N ASP A 402 0.31 -11.90 -2.24
CA ASP A 402 1.61 -11.41 -1.77
C ASP A 402 2.28 -12.38 -0.78
N LEU A 403 1.50 -13.09 0.05
CA LEU A 403 2.03 -14.08 0.99
C LEU A 403 2.67 -15.27 0.27
N LEU A 404 2.08 -15.70 -0.85
CA LEU A 404 2.62 -16.78 -1.67
C LEU A 404 3.92 -16.36 -2.35
N LEU A 405 3.93 -15.15 -2.93
CA LEU A 405 5.12 -14.59 -3.59
C LEU A 405 6.27 -14.42 -2.59
N GLU A 406 5.99 -13.97 -1.37
CA GLU A 406 6.97 -13.90 -0.29
C GLU A 406 7.49 -15.27 0.15
N MET A 407 6.60 -16.28 0.22
CA MET A 407 6.99 -17.65 0.60
C MET A 407 7.99 -18.23 -0.41
N PHE A 408 7.75 -18.02 -1.70
CA PHE A 408 8.61 -18.50 -2.80
C PHE A 408 9.79 -17.59 -3.13
N ASN A 409 9.87 -16.40 -2.53
CA ASN A 409 10.86 -15.37 -2.84
C ASN A 409 10.83 -14.93 -4.32
N VAL A 410 9.63 -14.81 -4.91
CA VAL A 410 9.43 -14.34 -6.28
C VAL A 410 9.49 -12.81 -6.32
N ARG A 411 10.26 -12.23 -7.26
CA ARG A 411 10.47 -10.78 -7.32
C ARG A 411 9.19 -10.05 -7.75
N GLN A 412 8.69 -9.18 -6.88
CA GLN A 412 7.55 -8.32 -7.18
C GLN A 412 7.98 -7.08 -7.97
N VAL A 413 7.41 -6.87 -9.15
CA VAL A 413 7.65 -5.66 -9.95
C VAL A 413 6.52 -4.67 -9.68
N ARG A 414 6.89 -3.44 -9.31
CA ARG A 414 5.98 -2.31 -9.09
C ARG A 414 6.48 -1.13 -9.92
N LEU A 415 5.65 -0.09 -10.08
CA LEU A 415 6.04 1.13 -10.82
C LEU A 415 7.42 1.69 -10.43
N LYS A 416 7.76 1.69 -9.14
CA LYS A 416 9.07 2.16 -8.62
C LYS A 416 10.29 1.35 -9.06
N HIS A 417 10.08 0.16 -9.63
CA HIS A 417 11.16 -0.70 -10.15
C HIS A 417 11.38 -0.52 -11.65
N LEU A 418 10.54 0.27 -12.33
CA LEU A 418 10.70 0.63 -13.73
C LEU A 418 11.59 1.86 -13.83
N SER A 419 12.38 1.94 -14.89
CA SER A 419 13.28 3.06 -15.17
C SER A 419 12.92 3.71 -16.50
N LEU A 420 13.17 5.00 -16.67
CA LEU A 420 13.03 5.68 -17.96
C LEU A 420 14.00 5.07 -19.00
N SER A 421 13.58 5.08 -20.27
CA SER A 421 14.45 4.72 -21.39
C SER A 421 15.57 5.74 -21.58
N ASP A 422 16.72 5.27 -22.08
CA ASP A 422 17.89 6.13 -22.33
C ASP A 422 17.62 7.17 -23.47
N ASP A 423 16.61 6.93 -24.32
CA ASP A 423 16.23 7.79 -25.46
C ASP A 423 15.25 8.92 -25.12
N THR A 424 15.15 9.32 -23.85
CA THR A 424 14.11 10.26 -23.37
C THR A 424 14.34 11.73 -23.76
N ASN A 425 15.53 12.13 -24.22
CA ASN A 425 15.86 13.53 -24.60
C ASN A 425 15.34 14.58 -23.60
N ALA A 426 15.45 14.29 -22.30
CA ALA A 426 14.93 15.12 -21.24
C ALA A 426 15.69 16.46 -21.13
N GLN A 427 14.98 17.58 -21.10
CA GLN A 427 15.55 18.93 -20.92
C GLN A 427 14.85 19.64 -19.76
N LEU A 428 15.57 20.49 -19.04
CA LEU A 428 15.01 21.23 -17.91
C LEU A 428 13.82 22.12 -18.35
N SER A 429 12.67 21.96 -17.70
CA SER A 429 11.48 22.75 -18.02
C SER A 429 11.56 24.14 -17.40
N ARG A 430 11.94 25.16 -18.19
CA ARG A 430 11.94 26.56 -17.71
C ARG A 430 10.52 27.12 -17.56
N SER A 431 9.62 26.74 -18.45
CA SER A 431 8.25 27.28 -18.49
C SER A 431 7.42 26.80 -17.31
N LEU A 432 7.47 25.52 -16.94
CA LEU A 432 6.75 25.02 -15.75
C LEU A 432 7.39 25.55 -14.46
N HIS A 433 8.73 25.63 -14.38
CA HIS A 433 9.39 26.25 -13.21
C HIS A 433 8.94 27.70 -13.01
N SER A 434 8.94 28.52 -14.07
CA SER A 434 8.45 29.91 -14.00
C SER A 434 6.99 29.96 -13.58
N LYS A 435 6.15 29.06 -14.14
CA LYS A 435 4.74 28.98 -13.78
C LYS A 435 4.52 28.62 -12.31
N LEU A 436 5.20 27.58 -11.82
CA LEU A 436 5.13 27.15 -10.41
C LEU A 436 5.60 28.26 -9.47
N ARG A 437 6.68 28.97 -9.82
CA ARG A 437 7.15 30.14 -9.07
C ARG A 437 6.11 31.25 -9.01
N ASN A 438 5.42 31.52 -10.11
CA ASN A 438 4.38 32.56 -10.16
C ASN A 438 3.13 32.18 -9.36
N ILE A 439 2.75 30.91 -9.31
CA ILE A 439 1.57 30.46 -8.57
C ILE A 439 1.86 30.15 -7.09
N GLN A 440 3.13 29.94 -6.73
CA GLN A 440 3.57 29.56 -5.39
C GLN A 440 2.98 30.43 -4.27
N PRO A 441 2.95 31.77 -4.36
CA PRO A 441 2.38 32.60 -3.29
C PRO A 441 0.88 32.34 -3.06
N TYR A 442 0.15 32.02 -4.13
CA TYR A 442 -1.28 31.69 -4.06
C TYR A 442 -1.51 30.33 -3.40
N LEU A 443 -0.64 29.36 -3.68
CA LEU A 443 -0.66 28.05 -3.03
C LEU A 443 -0.41 28.16 -1.52
N PHE A 444 0.56 28.97 -1.11
CA PHE A 444 0.84 29.24 0.30
C PHE A 444 -0.37 29.86 1.01
N ALA A 445 -0.94 30.92 0.44
CA ALA A 445 -2.09 31.59 1.04
C ALA A 445 -3.30 30.67 1.17
N LEU A 446 -3.54 29.81 0.18
CA LEU A 446 -4.63 28.83 0.24
C LEU A 446 -4.36 27.75 1.29
N ALA A 447 -3.11 27.30 1.42
CA ALA A 447 -2.69 26.35 2.44
C ALA A 447 -2.83 26.91 3.86
N GLU A 448 -2.45 28.17 4.09
CA GLU A 448 -2.66 28.88 5.35
C GLU A 448 -4.15 29.04 5.67
N PHE A 449 -4.96 29.46 4.71
CA PHE A 449 -6.41 29.58 4.89
C PHE A 449 -7.05 28.24 5.30
N ARG A 450 -6.59 27.14 4.68
CA ARG A 450 -6.99 25.77 5.03
C ARG A 450 -6.26 25.18 6.24
N LYS A 451 -5.38 25.95 6.89
CA LYS A 451 -4.62 25.59 8.10
C LYS A 451 -3.72 24.36 7.93
N ILE A 452 -3.15 24.17 6.74
CA ILE A 452 -2.18 23.11 6.46
C ILE A 452 -0.80 23.58 6.91
N LYS A 453 -0.22 22.95 7.93
CA LYS A 453 1.09 23.33 8.50
C LYS A 453 2.27 22.58 7.89
N ASP A 454 2.07 21.33 7.47
CA ASP A 454 3.16 20.43 7.03
C ASP A 454 3.28 20.31 5.50
N HIS A 455 3.08 21.42 4.78
CA HIS A 455 3.19 21.44 3.32
C HIS A 455 4.65 21.63 2.83
N CYS A 456 4.97 21.17 1.62
CA CYS A 456 6.27 21.33 0.96
C CYS A 456 6.17 22.14 -0.35
N ILE A 457 5.44 23.27 -0.31
CA ILE A 457 5.18 24.14 -1.47
C ILE A 457 6.45 24.85 -1.98
N ASP A 458 7.54 24.89 -1.20
CA ASP A 458 8.82 25.46 -1.64
C ASP A 458 9.53 24.66 -2.75
N TYR A 459 9.04 23.45 -3.06
CA TYR A 459 9.48 22.50 -4.09
C TYR A 459 10.99 22.43 -4.34
N ASP A 460 11.63 21.35 -3.88
CA ASP A 460 13.08 21.16 -4.02
C ASP A 460 13.49 20.12 -5.08
N PHE A 461 12.59 19.81 -6.03
CA PHE A 461 12.81 18.81 -7.07
C PHE A 461 13.00 19.42 -8.45
N GLU A 462 13.77 18.72 -9.30
CA GLU A 462 14.02 19.15 -10.67
C GLU A 462 12.87 18.76 -11.58
N ILE A 463 12.60 19.56 -12.61
CA ILE A 463 11.52 19.32 -13.56
C ILE A 463 12.11 19.25 -14.97
N PHE A 464 11.87 18.13 -15.65
CA PHE A 464 12.36 17.86 -16.99
C PHE A 464 11.21 17.58 -17.95
N GLU A 465 11.23 18.25 -19.10
CA GLU A 465 10.35 17.98 -20.23
C GLU A 465 11.05 17.07 -21.25
N ALA A 466 10.35 16.02 -21.68
CA ALA A 466 10.81 15.03 -22.64
C ALA A 466 9.76 14.81 -23.74
N ASP A 467 10.19 14.46 -24.95
CA ASP A 467 9.25 14.23 -26.07
C ASP A 467 8.41 12.96 -25.86
N ARG A 468 8.98 11.95 -25.18
CA ARG A 468 8.33 10.69 -24.81
C ARG A 468 8.83 10.22 -23.45
N LEU A 469 7.93 9.72 -22.61
CA LEU A 469 8.27 9.05 -21.35
C LEU A 469 7.85 7.59 -21.43
N GLU A 470 8.82 6.73 -21.75
CA GLU A 470 8.63 5.28 -21.81
C GLU A 470 9.33 4.64 -20.61
N LEU A 471 8.57 3.89 -19.82
CA LEU A 471 9.08 3.15 -18.67
C LEU A 471 9.46 1.75 -19.13
N CYS A 472 10.71 1.39 -18.87
CA CYS A 472 11.30 0.12 -19.22
C CYS A 472 11.59 -0.73 -17.98
N TYR A 473 11.41 -2.04 -18.11
CA TYR A 473 11.96 -3.02 -17.19
C TYR A 473 13.41 -3.31 -17.58
N GLU A 474 14.32 -3.23 -16.59
CA GLU A 474 15.77 -3.41 -16.79
C GLU A 474 16.35 -2.55 -17.94
N LYS A 475 15.82 -1.33 -18.10
CA LYS A 475 16.18 -0.33 -19.13
C LYS A 475 15.95 -0.73 -20.60
N ASN A 476 15.72 -2.00 -20.89
CA ASN A 476 15.68 -2.51 -22.28
C ASN A 476 14.29 -2.97 -22.74
N ILE A 477 13.37 -3.26 -21.82
CA ILE A 477 12.05 -3.82 -22.18
C ILE A 477 10.98 -2.76 -21.94
N PRO A 478 10.37 -2.16 -22.98
CA PRO A 478 9.33 -1.15 -22.81
C PRO A 478 8.06 -1.78 -22.21
N ILE A 479 7.54 -1.16 -21.16
CA ILE A 479 6.38 -1.64 -20.41
C ILE A 479 5.17 -0.74 -20.66
N CYS A 480 5.30 0.56 -20.41
CA CYS A 480 4.21 1.50 -20.57
C CYS A 480 4.70 2.93 -20.80
N GLN A 481 3.85 3.74 -21.41
CA GLN A 481 4.07 5.16 -21.58
C GLN A 481 3.31 5.95 -20.51
N ARG A 482 3.88 7.09 -20.11
CA ARG A 482 3.30 8.01 -19.12
C ARG A 482 3.39 9.45 -19.62
N SER A 483 2.52 10.30 -19.09
CA SER A 483 2.57 11.75 -19.31
C SER A 483 3.37 12.46 -18.21
N VAL A 484 3.38 11.89 -16.99
CA VAL A 484 4.13 12.37 -15.83
C VAL A 484 4.74 11.18 -15.10
N TYR A 485 6.02 11.28 -14.75
CA TYR A 485 6.73 10.28 -13.97
C TYR A 485 7.65 10.96 -12.96
N LEU A 486 7.59 10.49 -11.72
CA LEU A 486 8.43 10.98 -10.65
C LEU A 486 9.41 9.88 -10.26
N ASP A 487 10.71 10.18 -10.39
CA ASP A 487 11.79 9.32 -9.91
C ASP A 487 12.60 10.08 -8.86
N ASN A 488 12.57 9.60 -7.63
CA ASN A 488 13.18 10.24 -6.47
C ASN A 488 12.78 11.72 -6.33
N ASN A 489 13.67 12.63 -6.75
CA ASN A 489 13.55 14.08 -6.64
C ASN A 489 13.60 14.77 -8.02
N GLN A 490 13.23 14.03 -9.07
CA GLN A 490 13.17 14.50 -10.45
C GLN A 490 11.79 14.17 -11.03
N LEU A 491 11.10 15.21 -11.48
CA LEU A 491 9.80 15.15 -12.13
C LEU A 491 9.99 15.21 -13.65
N PHE A 492 9.67 14.12 -14.32
CA PHE A 492 9.71 14.02 -15.77
C PHE A 492 8.29 14.16 -16.33
N ILE A 493 8.14 15.04 -17.33
CA ILE A 493 6.85 15.37 -17.94
C ILE A 493 6.94 15.35 -19.47
N LYS A 494 5.87 14.92 -20.11
CA LYS A 494 5.76 14.91 -21.57
C LYS A 494 5.62 16.34 -22.08
N ARG A 495 6.42 16.69 -23.09
CA ARG A 495 6.40 17.99 -23.76
C ARG A 495 5.23 18.11 -24.75
N PRO A 496 4.46 19.20 -24.74
CA PRO A 496 4.52 20.31 -23.79
C PRO A 496 3.79 19.97 -22.48
N TRP A 497 4.29 20.50 -21.35
CA TRP A 497 3.74 20.18 -20.02
C TRP A 497 2.26 20.56 -19.82
N ASN A 498 1.78 21.57 -20.55
CA ASN A 498 0.42 22.08 -20.47
C ASN A 498 -0.58 21.30 -21.34
N SER A 499 -0.20 20.13 -21.87
CA SER A 499 -1.13 19.27 -22.60
C SER A 499 -2.22 18.71 -21.68
N ASN A 500 -3.43 18.51 -22.20
CA ASN A 500 -4.55 17.94 -21.42
C ASN A 500 -4.19 16.59 -20.77
N GLU A 501 -3.40 15.76 -21.45
CA GLU A 501 -2.94 14.45 -20.97
C GLU A 501 -1.96 14.57 -19.79
N THR A 502 -1.03 15.54 -19.84
CA THR A 502 -0.08 15.80 -18.75
C THR A 502 -0.79 16.43 -17.56
N MET A 503 -1.67 17.40 -17.79
CA MET A 503 -2.37 18.14 -16.73
C MET A 503 -3.28 17.26 -15.87
N GLN A 504 -3.88 16.22 -16.44
CA GLN A 504 -4.71 15.25 -15.69
C GLN A 504 -3.95 14.54 -14.56
N THR A 505 -2.64 14.32 -14.70
CA THR A 505 -1.83 13.60 -13.72
C THR A 505 -0.86 14.52 -12.98
N LEU A 506 -0.51 15.65 -13.58
CA LEU A 506 0.44 16.61 -13.02
C LEU A 506 -0.07 17.23 -11.72
N SER A 507 -1.34 17.65 -11.68
CA SER A 507 -1.97 18.22 -10.48
C SER A 507 -1.91 17.25 -9.30
N GLU A 508 -2.29 15.99 -9.53
CA GLU A 508 -2.29 14.93 -8.51
C GLU A 508 -0.88 14.68 -7.95
N ILE A 509 0.13 14.56 -8.84
CA ILE A 509 1.52 14.31 -8.44
C ILE A 509 2.12 15.51 -7.70
N LEU A 510 1.84 16.73 -8.14
CA LEU A 510 2.29 17.94 -7.46
C LEU A 510 1.62 18.10 -6.09
N CYS A 511 0.33 17.83 -5.95
CA CYS A 511 -0.33 17.81 -4.64
C CYS A 511 0.34 16.81 -3.68
N LYS A 512 0.64 15.60 -4.16
CA LYS A 512 1.38 14.59 -3.37
C LYS A 512 2.77 15.10 -2.96
N GLN A 513 3.52 15.70 -3.88
CA GLN A 513 4.85 16.25 -3.61
C GLN A 513 4.82 17.42 -2.63
N PHE A 514 3.84 18.31 -2.76
CA PHE A 514 3.67 19.45 -1.86
C PHE A 514 3.03 19.06 -0.52
N LYS A 515 2.75 17.76 -0.29
CA LYS A 515 2.02 17.26 0.89
C LYS A 515 0.67 17.95 1.11
N LEU A 516 -0.02 18.23 0.00
CA LEU A 516 -1.35 18.81 -0.02
C LEU A 516 -2.39 17.70 -0.10
N SER A 517 -3.55 17.93 0.50
CA SER A 517 -4.67 16.99 0.48
C SER A 517 -5.32 16.93 -0.93
N PRO A 518 -5.94 15.81 -1.32
CA PRO A 518 -6.49 15.64 -2.69
C PRO A 518 -7.53 16.69 -3.11
N ASP A 519 -8.22 17.34 -2.16
CA ASP A 519 -9.14 18.46 -2.40
C ASP A 519 -8.45 19.75 -2.89
N PHE A 520 -7.11 19.82 -2.88
CA PHE A 520 -6.36 20.92 -3.51
C PHE A 520 -6.23 20.78 -5.02
N GLU A 521 -6.46 19.59 -5.56
CA GLU A 521 -6.18 19.29 -6.96
C GLU A 521 -6.91 20.23 -7.94
N PRO A 522 -8.21 20.54 -7.76
CA PRO A 522 -8.92 21.46 -8.65
C PRO A 522 -8.35 22.89 -8.61
N ASP A 523 -7.98 23.38 -7.43
CA ASP A 523 -7.42 24.73 -7.25
C ASP A 523 -6.03 24.83 -7.88
N LEU A 524 -5.17 23.82 -7.66
CA LEU A 524 -3.85 23.76 -8.27
C LEU A 524 -3.94 23.68 -9.80
N ASN A 525 -4.86 22.88 -10.33
CA ASN A 525 -5.08 22.76 -11.76
C ASN A 525 -5.53 24.10 -12.37
N LEU A 526 -6.47 24.80 -11.73
CA LEU A 526 -6.90 26.14 -12.13
C LEU A 526 -5.73 27.13 -12.15
N MET A 527 -4.91 27.16 -11.09
CA MET A 527 -3.75 28.06 -11.00
C MET A 527 -2.71 27.77 -12.09
N LEU A 528 -2.47 26.50 -12.41
CA LEU A 528 -1.55 26.10 -13.49
C LEU A 528 -2.07 26.52 -14.88
N ILE A 529 -3.38 26.51 -15.11
CA ILE A 529 -4.00 26.89 -16.40
C ILE A 529 -4.18 28.42 -16.53
N ALA A 530 -4.33 29.14 -15.42
CA ALA A 530 -4.66 30.56 -15.42
C ALA A 530 -3.69 31.41 -16.26
N GLU A 531 -4.20 32.21 -17.22
CA GLU A 531 -3.35 33.02 -18.10
C GLU A 531 -2.74 34.25 -17.40
N SER A 532 -3.35 34.72 -16.31
CA SER A 532 -2.88 35.88 -15.53
C SER A 532 -3.15 35.74 -14.03
N SER A 533 -2.39 36.48 -13.22
CA SER A 533 -2.58 36.60 -11.77
C SER A 533 -3.99 37.07 -11.40
N ALA A 534 -4.58 37.96 -12.20
CA ALA A 534 -5.93 38.48 -11.97
C ALA A 534 -7.03 37.40 -11.96
N VAL A 535 -6.86 36.32 -12.75
CA VAL A 535 -7.78 35.17 -12.76
C VAL A 535 -7.70 34.42 -11.44
N ILE A 536 -6.48 34.24 -10.92
CA ILE A 536 -6.23 33.57 -9.64
C ILE A 536 -6.78 34.43 -8.49
N ASP A 537 -6.55 35.74 -8.52
CA ASP A 537 -7.09 36.69 -7.54
C ASP A 537 -8.62 36.65 -7.49
N LYS A 538 -9.28 36.62 -8.66
CA LYS A 538 -10.74 36.50 -8.75
C LYS A 538 -11.23 35.18 -8.15
N HIS A 539 -10.55 34.07 -8.39
CA HIS A 539 -10.90 32.77 -7.79
C HIS A 539 -10.78 32.81 -6.26
N LEU A 540 -9.69 33.34 -5.72
CA LEU A 540 -9.44 33.42 -4.27
C LEU A 540 -10.35 34.42 -3.56
N SER A 541 -10.77 35.49 -4.24
CA SER A 541 -11.73 36.47 -3.70
C SER A 541 -13.07 35.84 -3.30
N GLN A 542 -13.50 34.75 -3.95
CA GLN A 542 -14.73 34.01 -3.62
C GLN A 542 -14.70 33.40 -2.21
N TRP A 543 -13.51 33.17 -1.66
CA TRP A 543 -13.29 32.54 -0.37
C TRP A 543 -13.07 33.56 0.75
N ASN A 544 -13.26 34.87 0.46
CA ASN A 544 -12.87 35.96 1.35
C ASN A 544 -11.39 35.89 1.79
N ILE A 545 -10.55 35.16 1.02
CA ILE A 545 -9.10 35.18 1.16
C ILE A 545 -8.65 36.51 0.58
N ALA A 546 -8.74 37.57 1.39
CA ALA A 546 -7.95 38.75 1.13
C ALA A 546 -6.50 38.30 1.23
N MET A 547 -5.79 38.22 0.10
CA MET A 547 -4.35 37.94 0.00
C MET A 547 -3.50 38.73 1.02
N GLN A 548 -4.07 39.78 1.61
CA GLN A 548 -3.39 40.84 2.29
C GLN A 548 -3.51 40.87 3.82
N THR A 549 -4.17 39.92 4.50
CA THR A 549 -4.42 40.07 5.95
C THR A 549 -3.84 38.96 6.84
N SER A 550 -3.80 37.69 6.41
CA SER A 550 -3.28 36.59 7.26
C SER A 550 -1.79 36.25 7.01
N LEU A 551 -1.27 36.54 5.82
CA LEU A 551 0.10 36.23 5.36
C LEU A 551 1.21 37.03 6.08
N PHE A 552 0.81 37.94 6.97
CA PHE A 552 1.58 39.11 7.37
C PHE A 552 1.95 39.16 8.84
N GLU A 553 1.28 38.37 9.70
CA GLU A 553 1.67 38.22 11.12
C GLU A 553 3.04 37.54 11.24
N ASP A 554 3.39 36.67 10.28
CA ASP A 554 4.61 35.87 10.28
C ASP A 554 5.76 36.47 9.44
N LEU A 555 5.59 37.67 8.89
CA LEU A 555 6.64 38.35 8.10
C LEU A 555 7.79 38.89 8.97
N LEU A 556 7.61 38.85 10.29
CA LEU A 556 8.55 39.33 11.29
C LEU A 556 9.16 38.18 12.11
N SER A 557 8.71 36.94 11.95
CA SER A 557 9.39 35.81 12.57
C SER A 557 10.68 35.54 11.80
N THR A 558 11.74 36.23 12.21
CA THR A 558 13.12 36.04 11.69
C THR A 558 13.73 34.70 12.11
N ALA A 559 12.90 33.69 12.39
CA ALA A 559 13.32 32.36 12.83
C ALA A 559 13.83 31.49 11.67
N GLY A 560 13.57 31.88 10.41
CA GLY A 560 14.18 31.25 9.25
C GLY A 560 15.67 31.57 9.20
N THR A 561 16.52 30.60 9.54
CA THR A 561 17.98 30.78 9.46
C THR A 561 18.48 30.39 8.07
N ARG A 562 19.49 31.11 7.57
CA ARG A 562 20.20 30.82 6.31
C ARG A 562 20.55 29.34 6.18
N GLU A 563 20.91 28.70 7.30
CA GLU A 563 21.30 27.29 7.33
C GLU A 563 20.23 26.37 6.72
N LYS A 564 18.94 26.72 6.84
CA LYS A 564 17.84 25.96 6.26
C LYS A 564 17.90 25.87 4.74
N PHE A 565 18.38 26.92 4.08
CA PHE A 565 18.43 27.02 2.61
C PHE A 565 19.84 26.87 2.04
N ALA A 566 20.87 26.70 2.87
CA ALA A 566 22.26 26.73 2.45
C ALA A 566 22.58 25.71 1.35
N THR A 567 22.07 24.48 1.47
CA THR A 567 22.26 23.41 0.47
C THR A 567 21.54 23.71 -0.85
N MET A 568 20.34 24.29 -0.79
CA MET A 568 19.58 24.69 -1.97
C MET A 568 20.28 25.84 -2.70
N ILE A 569 20.73 26.87 -1.97
CA ILE A 569 21.49 28.00 -2.51
C ILE A 569 22.76 27.52 -3.21
N ASP A 570 23.52 26.64 -2.56
CA ASP A 570 24.77 26.09 -3.12
C ASP A 570 24.52 25.32 -4.43
N ARG A 571 23.49 24.47 -4.45
CA ARG A 571 23.07 23.75 -5.66
C ARG A 571 22.65 24.71 -6.78
N ASP A 572 21.81 25.67 -6.46
CA ASP A 572 21.25 26.64 -7.40
C ASP A 572 22.37 27.52 -7.99
N ASN A 573 23.29 27.99 -7.16
CA ASN A 573 24.45 28.79 -7.56
C ASN A 573 25.44 27.96 -8.40
N THR A 574 25.73 26.71 -8.02
CA THR A 574 26.60 25.82 -8.81
C THR A 574 26.08 25.67 -10.24
N LYS A 575 24.77 25.48 -10.40
CA LYS A 575 24.11 25.40 -11.72
C LYS A 575 24.16 26.72 -12.47
N LEU A 576 23.83 27.82 -11.79
CA LEU A 576 23.85 29.16 -12.36
C LEU A 576 25.24 29.50 -12.91
N PHE A 577 26.28 29.26 -12.09
CA PHE A 577 27.66 29.55 -12.44
C PHE A 577 28.17 28.66 -13.58
N SER A 578 27.80 27.37 -13.59
CA SER A 578 28.07 26.47 -14.71
C SER A 578 27.44 26.98 -16.02
N ASN A 579 26.17 27.38 -15.99
CA ASN A 579 25.46 27.88 -17.16
C ASN A 579 26.04 29.21 -17.69
N LEU A 580 26.44 30.10 -16.77
CA LEU A 580 27.06 31.38 -17.09
C LEU A 580 28.56 31.27 -17.41
N LYS A 581 29.14 30.08 -17.30
CA LYS A 581 30.59 29.83 -17.47
C LYS A 581 31.44 30.72 -16.57
N ILE A 582 30.98 30.95 -15.34
CA ILE A 582 31.73 31.67 -14.31
C ILE A 582 32.91 30.80 -13.88
N THR A 583 34.09 31.42 -13.80
CA THR A 583 35.33 30.75 -13.38
C THR A 583 35.86 31.39 -12.10
N ASP A 584 36.83 30.74 -11.47
CA ASP A 584 37.49 31.26 -10.26
C ASP A 584 38.21 32.60 -10.51
N ASN A 585 38.57 32.89 -11.78
CA ASN A 585 39.21 34.15 -12.18
C ASN A 585 38.23 35.30 -12.43
N THR A 586 36.92 35.04 -12.46
CA THR A 586 35.90 36.08 -12.65
C THR A 586 35.83 36.97 -11.41
N SER A 587 35.87 38.30 -11.60
CA SER A 587 35.87 39.24 -10.48
C SER A 587 34.55 39.16 -9.68
N SER A 588 34.59 39.47 -8.39
CA SER A 588 33.40 39.47 -7.53
C SER A 588 32.28 40.37 -8.04
N ALA A 589 32.62 41.52 -8.64
CA ALA A 589 31.65 42.44 -9.22
C ALA A 589 30.96 41.83 -10.44
N ASP A 590 31.72 41.19 -11.33
CA ASP A 590 31.20 40.56 -12.54
C ASP A 590 30.31 39.35 -12.20
N VAL A 591 30.67 38.56 -11.19
CA VAL A 591 29.83 37.44 -10.72
C VAL A 591 28.53 37.93 -10.12
N LEU A 592 28.58 38.98 -9.29
CA LEU A 592 27.37 39.59 -8.73
C LEU A 592 26.43 40.07 -9.84
N LEU A 593 26.95 40.84 -10.80
CA LEU A 593 26.17 41.34 -11.93
C LEU A 593 25.60 40.20 -12.78
N ALA A 594 26.43 39.25 -13.20
CA ALA A 594 26.00 38.14 -14.04
C ALA A 594 24.94 37.28 -13.35
N GLY A 595 25.09 37.00 -12.05
CA GLY A 595 24.12 36.20 -11.30
C GLY A 595 22.77 36.90 -11.11
N LEU A 596 22.77 38.22 -10.87
CA LEU A 596 21.55 39.03 -10.74
C LEU A 596 20.86 39.25 -12.10
N GLU A 597 21.62 39.54 -13.15
CA GLU A 597 21.11 39.77 -14.51
C GLU A 597 20.57 38.49 -15.15
N ALA A 598 21.03 37.32 -14.70
CA ALA A 598 20.47 36.04 -15.11
C ALA A 598 19.07 35.78 -14.52
N GLN A 599 18.62 36.57 -13.55
CA GLN A 599 17.27 36.46 -13.01
C GLN A 599 16.29 37.30 -13.85
N GLU A 600 15.24 36.67 -14.34
CA GLU A 600 14.13 37.36 -15.02
C GLU A 600 13.29 38.15 -14.01
N SER A 601 13.70 39.40 -13.71
CA SER A 601 12.99 40.30 -12.81
C SER A 601 13.10 41.75 -13.28
N GLU A 602 12.02 42.52 -13.10
CA GLU A 602 11.98 43.97 -13.36
C GLU A 602 12.87 44.79 -12.41
N TRP A 603 13.26 44.21 -11.27
CA TRP A 603 14.15 44.85 -10.28
C TRP A 603 15.64 44.58 -10.58
N SER A 604 15.93 43.70 -11.55
CA SER A 604 17.29 43.33 -11.89
C SER A 604 18.08 44.52 -12.46
N GLY A 605 19.36 44.59 -12.11
CA GLY A 605 20.27 45.66 -12.54
C GLY A 605 20.25 46.94 -11.70
N TYR A 606 19.40 47.01 -10.68
CA TYR A 606 19.28 48.18 -9.81
C TYR A 606 19.37 47.83 -8.32
N VAL A 607 19.73 48.83 -7.51
CA VAL A 607 19.66 48.78 -6.04
C VAL A 607 18.92 50.01 -5.51
N TYR A 608 18.23 49.82 -4.40
CA TYR A 608 17.19 50.74 -3.93
C TYR A 608 17.49 51.21 -2.51
N HIS A 609 17.45 52.53 -2.30
CA HIS A 609 17.49 53.13 -0.98
C HIS A 609 16.23 53.95 -0.79
N PHE A 610 15.52 53.80 0.33
CA PHE A 610 14.41 54.70 0.66
C PHE A 610 14.72 55.51 1.90
N SER A 611 14.29 56.78 1.87
CA SER A 611 14.40 57.69 3.00
C SER A 611 13.17 58.58 3.08
N HIS A 612 13.03 59.28 4.19
CA HIS A 612 11.94 60.24 4.37
C HIS A 612 12.16 61.50 3.49
N LEU A 613 11.07 62.19 3.15
CA LEU A 613 11.05 63.44 2.39
C LEU A 613 12.13 64.44 2.84
N GLU A 614 12.19 64.77 4.13
CA GLU A 614 13.16 65.75 4.67
C GLU A 614 14.61 65.30 4.45
N ASN A 615 14.92 64.02 4.71
CA ASN A 615 16.26 63.47 4.45
C ASN A 615 16.58 63.46 2.95
N THR A 616 15.59 63.16 2.11
CA THR A 616 15.73 63.14 0.64
C THR A 616 16.13 64.52 0.13
N VAL A 617 15.50 65.58 0.64
CA VAL A 617 15.87 66.97 0.31
C VAL A 617 17.33 67.23 0.67
N ASN A 618 17.77 66.84 1.87
CA ASN A 618 19.17 67.00 2.29
C ASN A 618 20.14 66.21 1.40
N ILE A 619 19.82 64.96 1.04
CA ILE A 619 20.63 64.13 0.13
C ILE A 619 20.77 64.79 -1.25
N LEU A 620 19.69 65.36 -1.77
CA LEU A 620 19.69 66.03 -3.08
C LEU A 620 20.49 67.35 -3.03
N LEU A 621 20.39 68.12 -1.95
CA LEU A 621 21.15 69.36 -1.78
C LEU A 621 22.64 69.11 -1.56
N ASP A 622 23.00 68.07 -0.80
CA ASP A 622 24.39 67.69 -0.53
C ASP A 622 25.04 66.95 -1.72
N HIS A 623 24.25 66.46 -2.69
CA HIS A 623 24.67 65.53 -3.73
C HIS A 623 25.36 64.25 -3.19
N MET A 624 24.99 63.84 -1.96
CA MET A 624 25.65 62.72 -1.27
C MET A 624 24.67 61.94 -0.42
N LEU A 625 24.82 60.62 -0.42
CA LEU A 625 24.14 59.71 0.49
C LEU A 625 25.13 59.17 1.52
N LYS A 626 24.98 59.55 2.78
CA LYS A 626 25.93 59.22 3.86
C LYS A 626 25.45 58.06 4.72
N ALA A 627 26.39 57.28 5.25
CA ALA A 627 26.10 56.22 6.20
C ALA A 627 25.59 56.82 7.51
N ARG A 628 24.73 56.06 8.17
CA ARG A 628 24.03 56.52 9.38
C ARG A 628 24.97 57.01 10.48
N GLY A 629 26.11 56.36 10.67
CA GLY A 629 27.11 56.74 11.68
C GLY A 629 27.80 58.08 11.42
N GLN A 630 27.65 58.65 10.22
CA GLN A 630 28.22 59.94 9.83
C GLN A 630 27.21 61.09 9.92
N LEU A 631 25.94 60.80 10.22
CA LEU A 631 24.88 61.80 10.27
C LEU A 631 24.79 62.42 11.67
N PRO A 632 24.64 63.75 11.79
CA PRO A 632 24.42 64.42 13.07
C PRO A 632 23.07 63.99 13.66
N SER A 633 23.05 63.72 14.97
CA SER A 633 21.88 63.15 15.66
C SER A 633 20.63 64.04 15.70
N ASN A 634 20.77 65.34 15.45
CA ASN A 634 19.69 66.32 15.60
C ASN A 634 18.95 66.63 14.30
N ASP A 635 19.55 66.35 13.12
CA ASP A 635 18.99 66.75 11.82
C ASP A 635 18.50 65.57 10.97
N PHE A 636 18.83 64.33 11.34
CA PHE A 636 18.43 63.14 10.61
C PHE A 636 17.08 62.58 11.10
N LYS A 637 16.14 62.36 10.17
CA LYS A 637 14.85 61.72 10.46
C LYS A 637 14.98 60.21 10.41
N ASP A 638 15.03 59.59 11.57
CA ASP A 638 15.32 58.16 11.67
C ASP A 638 14.10 57.28 11.46
N SER A 639 14.03 56.64 10.29
CA SER A 639 12.87 55.83 9.91
C SER A 639 12.81 54.44 10.56
N ALA A 640 13.80 54.07 11.37
CA ALA A 640 13.86 52.78 12.06
C ALA A 640 13.51 52.89 13.55
N ALA A 641 13.11 51.76 14.16
CA ALA A 641 12.73 51.68 15.56
C ALA A 641 13.96 51.81 16.49
N GLU A 642 13.83 52.51 17.62
CA GLU A 642 14.93 52.86 18.52
C GLU A 642 15.66 51.61 19.06
N ASN A 643 14.91 50.55 19.38
CA ASN A 643 15.51 49.31 19.87
C ASN A 643 16.25 48.53 18.76
N VAL A 644 15.77 48.58 17.52
CA VAL A 644 16.47 48.00 16.36
C VAL A 644 17.78 48.74 16.12
N ILE A 645 17.78 50.06 16.32
CA ILE A 645 18.97 50.91 16.18
C ILE A 645 20.00 50.61 17.26
N LYS A 646 19.54 50.44 18.51
CA LYS A 646 20.39 50.08 19.64
C LYS A 646 20.99 48.69 19.48
N SER A 647 20.23 47.73 18.97
CA SER A 647 20.69 46.35 18.73
C SER A 647 21.54 46.19 17.47
N THR A 648 21.42 47.10 16.49
CA THR A 648 22.25 47.09 15.28
C THR A 648 23.71 47.36 15.64
N ARG A 649 24.60 46.44 15.25
CA ARG A 649 26.06 46.53 15.45
C ARG A 649 26.61 47.88 14.98
N THR A 650 27.54 48.44 15.75
CA THR A 650 28.22 49.72 15.41
C THR A 650 28.78 49.70 13.98
N ASN A 651 29.41 48.60 13.56
CA ASN A 651 29.98 48.48 12.22
C ASN A 651 28.95 48.54 11.08
N ALA A 652 27.71 48.09 11.31
CA ALA A 652 26.65 48.18 10.31
C ALA A 652 26.18 49.63 10.06
N LYS A 653 26.41 50.53 11.04
CA LYS A 653 26.09 51.96 10.92
C LYS A 653 27.10 52.71 10.04
N ASN A 654 28.23 52.09 9.69
CA ASN A 654 29.27 52.67 8.84
C ASN A 654 29.02 52.45 7.34
N TYR A 655 27.91 51.82 6.97
CA TYR A 655 27.56 51.55 5.59
C TYR A 655 26.27 52.26 5.20
N VAL A 656 26.24 52.80 3.98
CA VAL A 656 25.02 53.10 3.25
C VAL A 656 24.44 51.78 2.77
N ARG A 657 23.16 51.55 3.09
CA ARG A 657 22.47 50.29 2.83
C ARG A 657 21.48 50.45 1.69
N PHE A 658 21.54 49.54 0.75
CA PHE A 658 20.62 49.43 -0.37
C PHE A 658 20.00 48.03 -0.41
N TYR A 659 18.74 47.96 -0.79
CA TYR A 659 18.03 46.72 -1.05
C TYR A 659 18.15 46.36 -2.52
N PHE A 660 18.19 45.07 -2.86
CA PHE A 660 18.14 44.65 -4.26
C PHE A 660 16.76 44.80 -4.88
N ARG A 661 15.69 44.89 -4.08
CA ARG A 661 14.33 45.10 -4.56
C ARG A 661 13.51 45.99 -3.62
N PRO A 662 12.45 46.66 -4.11
CA PRO A 662 11.40 47.20 -3.25
C PRO A 662 10.54 46.08 -2.64
N LEU A 663 9.56 46.47 -1.82
CA LEU A 663 8.62 45.60 -1.12
C LEU A 663 9.32 44.55 -0.21
N THR A 664 10.35 44.96 0.53
CA THR A 664 11.02 44.09 1.51
C THR A 664 10.25 44.04 2.84
N PRO A 665 10.46 43.00 3.68
CA PRO A 665 9.83 42.95 5.01
C PRO A 665 10.17 44.16 5.87
N THR A 666 11.42 44.65 5.80
CA THR A 666 11.87 45.85 6.51
C THR A 666 11.19 47.11 6.00
N GLN A 667 11.00 47.24 4.68
CA GLN A 667 10.26 48.36 4.11
C GLN A 667 8.84 48.43 4.65
N ARG A 668 8.09 47.31 4.64
CA ARG A 668 6.70 47.27 5.13
C ARG A 668 6.56 47.84 6.54
N CYS A 669 7.54 47.52 7.41
CA CYS A 669 7.54 47.96 8.80
C CYS A 669 7.70 49.47 8.94
N ASN A 670 8.51 50.07 8.07
CA ASN A 670 8.95 51.45 8.21
C ASN A 670 8.11 52.41 7.35
N GLU A 671 7.67 52.01 6.16
CA GLU A 671 7.05 52.94 5.22
C GLU A 671 5.71 53.51 5.71
N ASN A 672 5.38 54.71 5.24
CA ASN A 672 4.22 55.47 5.67
C ASN A 672 4.22 55.64 7.20
N LEU A 673 3.08 55.45 7.87
CA LEU A 673 3.00 55.54 9.33
C LEU A 673 3.46 54.24 10.01
N GLY A 674 4.01 53.26 9.29
CA GLY A 674 4.41 51.96 9.85
C GLY A 674 3.23 51.12 10.35
N SER A 675 3.54 49.93 10.87
CA SER A 675 2.53 48.95 11.31
C SER A 675 2.40 48.89 12.84
N ALA A 676 1.17 48.81 13.37
CA ALA A 676 0.88 48.94 14.80
C ALA A 676 1.28 47.69 15.63
N ASP A 677 1.30 46.52 15.01
CA ASP A 677 1.75 45.22 15.55
C ASP A 677 3.23 45.20 15.99
N LEU A 678 3.99 46.23 15.65
CA LEU A 678 5.43 46.34 15.93
C LEU A 678 5.77 47.02 17.26
N ILE A 679 4.80 47.68 17.89
CA ILE A 679 5.03 48.53 19.06
C ILE A 679 5.47 47.68 20.26
N GLU A 680 4.78 46.56 20.53
CA GLU A 680 5.12 45.64 21.64
C GLU A 680 6.51 45.02 21.46
N ARG A 681 6.92 44.76 20.22
CA ARG A 681 8.17 44.06 19.90
C ARG A 681 9.40 44.97 19.90
N TYR A 682 9.26 46.23 19.48
CA TYR A 682 10.39 47.13 19.28
C TYR A 682 10.38 48.37 20.15
N GLY A 683 9.39 48.55 21.03
CA GLY A 683 9.34 49.62 22.04
C GLY A 683 8.99 51.01 21.49
N ASN A 684 9.06 51.23 20.18
CA ASN A 684 8.49 52.37 19.46
C ASN A 684 8.07 51.97 18.03
N LYS A 685 7.26 52.81 17.38
CA LYS A 685 6.79 52.60 16.00
C LYS A 685 7.84 53.10 14.99
N PRO A 686 8.49 52.23 14.18
CA PRO A 686 9.31 52.68 13.06
C PRO A 686 8.43 53.32 11.98
N MET A 687 8.79 54.50 11.48
CA MET A 687 7.94 55.24 10.54
C MET A 687 8.74 56.07 9.55
N CYS A 688 8.24 56.15 8.33
CA CYS A 688 8.73 56.96 7.23
C CYS A 688 7.51 57.49 6.47
N PRO A 689 6.82 58.52 7.00
CA PRO A 689 5.49 58.91 6.53
C PRO A 689 5.39 59.24 5.04
N VAL A 690 6.48 59.74 4.48
CA VAL A 690 6.64 60.03 3.05
C VAL A 690 7.92 59.34 2.58
N PRO A 691 7.85 58.07 2.17
CA PRO A 691 9.01 57.34 1.69
C PRO A 691 9.31 57.73 0.23
N ILE A 692 10.57 58.04 -0.06
CA ILE A 692 11.07 58.33 -1.40
C ILE A 692 12.22 57.37 -1.69
N PHE A 693 12.11 56.66 -2.82
CA PHE A 693 13.13 55.74 -3.27
C PHE A 693 14.12 56.42 -4.20
N PHE A 694 15.39 56.20 -3.93
CA PHE A 694 16.48 56.35 -4.88
C PHE A 694 16.76 54.98 -5.50
N CYS A 695 16.63 54.89 -6.82
CA CYS A 695 16.94 53.73 -7.64
C CYS A 695 18.27 53.98 -8.34
N PHE A 696 19.30 53.20 -8.03
CA PHE A 696 20.63 53.33 -8.59
C PHE A 696 20.95 52.20 -9.55
N ASN A 697 21.55 52.53 -10.70
CA ASN A 697 22.09 51.53 -11.61
C ASN A 697 23.27 50.80 -10.96
N LEU A 698 23.12 49.50 -10.69
CA LEU A 698 24.11 48.71 -9.97
C LEU A 698 25.42 48.59 -10.76
N ARG A 699 25.35 48.46 -12.09
CA ARG A 699 26.53 48.40 -12.95
C ARG A 699 27.29 49.72 -12.93
N ALA A 700 26.60 50.86 -12.94
CA ALA A 700 27.23 52.17 -12.82
C ALA A 700 27.95 52.34 -11.48
N LEU A 701 27.33 51.91 -10.37
CA LEU A 701 27.95 51.91 -9.05
C LEU A 701 29.23 51.06 -9.01
N LEU A 702 29.17 49.83 -9.51
CA LEU A 702 30.31 48.90 -9.49
C LEU A 702 31.47 49.35 -10.41
N ASN A 703 31.20 50.23 -11.38
CA ASN A 703 32.24 50.83 -12.25
C ASN A 703 33.02 51.97 -11.57
N ILE A 704 32.56 52.48 -10.42
CA ILE A 704 33.27 53.51 -9.66
C ILE A 704 34.48 52.85 -8.97
N LYS A 705 35.69 53.07 -9.49
CA LYS A 705 36.93 52.41 -9.02
C LYS A 705 37.27 52.67 -7.54
N THR A 706 36.87 53.82 -7.01
CA THR A 706 37.12 54.21 -5.61
C THR A 706 36.05 53.68 -4.64
N LEU A 707 34.98 53.08 -5.15
CA LEU A 707 33.84 52.67 -4.34
C LEU A 707 34.17 51.41 -3.54
N LYS A 708 34.10 51.53 -2.22
CA LYS A 708 34.22 50.39 -1.32
C LYS A 708 32.85 49.79 -1.07
N TRP A 709 32.55 48.72 -1.80
CA TRP A 709 31.26 48.04 -1.73
C TRP A 709 31.37 46.64 -1.13
N LYS A 710 30.25 46.15 -0.58
CA LYS A 710 30.06 44.79 -0.06
C LYS A 710 28.63 44.33 -0.34
N VAL A 711 28.38 43.04 -0.19
CA VAL A 711 27.02 42.49 -0.08
C VAL A 711 26.85 41.74 1.22
N SER A 712 25.62 41.71 1.75
CA SER A 712 25.27 40.91 2.91
C SER A 712 24.48 39.66 2.52
N LEU A 713 24.68 38.59 3.27
CA LEU A 713 23.88 37.36 3.18
C LEU A 713 22.64 37.47 4.08
N GLY A 714 21.97 38.62 4.10
CA GLY A 714 20.75 38.85 4.88
C GLY A 714 20.73 40.21 5.58
N ASN A 715 19.80 40.37 6.52
CA ASN A 715 19.53 41.67 7.14
C ASN A 715 20.69 42.15 8.02
N MET A 716 21.23 43.34 7.75
CA MET A 716 22.33 43.93 8.53
C MET A 716 21.98 44.33 9.97
N ALA A 717 20.69 44.32 10.36
CA ALA A 717 20.28 44.46 11.74
C ALA A 717 20.56 43.19 12.58
N SER A 718 20.73 42.03 11.94
CA SER A 718 21.06 40.78 12.63
C SER A 718 22.55 40.70 12.98
N TYR A 719 22.84 40.24 14.19
CA TYR A 719 24.22 40.01 14.65
C TYR A 719 24.91 38.90 13.83
N HIS A 720 24.21 37.91 13.27
CA HIS A 720 24.88 36.78 12.61
C HIS A 720 25.15 37.00 11.12
N THR A 721 24.73 38.14 10.55
CA THR A 721 24.85 38.41 9.11
C THR A 721 26.32 38.56 8.71
N GLN A 722 26.73 37.73 7.75
CA GLN A 722 28.02 37.83 7.06
C GLN A 722 27.89 38.78 5.88
N PHE A 723 28.93 39.58 5.64
CA PHE A 723 28.97 40.53 4.54
C PHE A 723 30.41 40.84 4.12
N ASP A 724 30.67 40.81 2.82
CA ASP A 724 31.94 41.18 2.20
C ASP A 724 31.75 41.34 0.68
N CYS A 725 32.82 41.64 -0.06
CA CYS A 725 32.85 41.56 -1.52
C CYS A 725 33.77 40.44 -2.02
N THR A 726 34.16 39.50 -1.15
CA THR A 726 34.97 38.34 -1.52
C THR A 726 34.15 37.28 -2.24
N ARG A 727 34.81 36.44 -3.06
CA ARG A 727 34.15 35.28 -3.69
C ARG A 727 33.49 34.34 -2.70
N GLU A 728 34.04 34.19 -1.50
CA GLU A 728 33.42 33.36 -0.45
C GLU A 728 32.00 33.83 -0.09
N ILE A 729 31.76 35.14 -0.05
CA ILE A 729 30.44 35.70 0.25
C ILE A 729 29.57 35.74 -1.00
N ILE A 730 30.13 36.18 -2.14
CA ILE A 730 29.40 36.34 -3.40
C ILE A 730 28.85 35.00 -3.88
N ASP A 731 29.64 33.92 -3.78
CA ASP A 731 29.21 32.58 -4.21
C ASP A 731 28.12 31.99 -3.30
N LYS A 732 27.95 32.55 -2.10
CA LYS A 732 26.94 32.18 -1.10
C LYS A 732 25.67 33.04 -1.16
N PHE A 733 25.63 34.04 -2.03
CA PHE A 733 24.50 34.95 -2.23
C PHE A 733 23.33 34.22 -2.89
N ASP A 734 22.10 34.44 -2.41
CA ASP A 734 20.92 33.77 -2.98
C ASP A 734 20.36 34.52 -4.20
N TYR A 735 21.02 34.35 -5.35
CA TYR A 735 20.62 34.98 -6.60
C TYR A 735 19.21 34.59 -7.02
N GLN A 736 18.85 33.32 -6.84
CA GLN A 736 17.58 32.78 -7.33
C GLN A 736 16.36 33.36 -6.59
N TYR A 737 16.51 33.75 -5.32
CA TYR A 737 15.41 34.22 -4.47
C TYR A 737 15.53 35.68 -4.00
N VAL A 738 16.60 36.41 -4.29
CA VAL A 738 16.71 37.84 -3.93
C VAL A 738 15.56 38.67 -4.53
N TYR A 739 15.10 38.29 -5.72
CA TYR A 739 13.97 38.86 -6.44
C TYR A 739 12.69 38.03 -6.32
N ALA A 740 12.60 37.11 -5.36
CA ALA A 740 11.38 36.34 -5.14
C ALA A 740 10.37 37.09 -4.27
N ASP A 741 9.16 36.57 -4.25
CA ASP A 741 8.08 37.07 -3.41
C ASP A 741 8.39 36.86 -1.92
N THR A 742 8.28 37.93 -1.14
CA THR A 742 8.47 37.98 0.33
C THR A 742 7.39 37.26 1.13
N ARG A 743 6.46 36.57 0.49
CA ARG A 743 5.51 35.68 1.17
C ARG A 743 6.09 34.29 1.41
N THR A 744 7.03 33.85 0.57
CA THR A 744 7.77 32.58 0.72
C THR A 744 8.84 32.70 1.82
N GLU A 745 9.14 31.63 2.55
CA GLU A 745 10.13 31.68 3.64
C GLU A 745 11.54 32.01 3.11
N ARG A 746 11.97 31.37 2.00
CA ARG A 746 13.26 31.66 1.35
C ARG A 746 13.29 33.06 0.75
N GLY A 747 12.20 33.53 0.13
CA GLY A 747 12.10 34.89 -0.42
C GLY A 747 12.13 35.97 0.67
N LYS A 748 11.47 35.75 1.81
CA LYS A 748 11.55 36.62 3.01
C LYS A 748 13.00 36.84 3.44
N TYR A 749 13.76 35.76 3.53
CA TYR A 749 15.17 35.80 3.92
C TYR A 749 16.04 36.46 2.83
N SER A 750 15.91 36.01 1.58
CA SER A 750 16.79 36.40 0.47
C SER A 750 16.60 37.84 0.03
N SER A 751 15.37 38.37 0.09
CA SER A 751 15.08 39.78 -0.22
C SER A 751 15.65 40.78 0.79
N GLN A 752 16.09 40.30 1.96
CA GLN A 752 16.78 41.11 2.98
C GLN A 752 18.30 41.10 2.81
N GLN A 753 18.84 40.46 1.76
CA GLN A 753 20.23 40.68 1.35
C GLN A 753 20.39 42.12 0.86
N GLU A 754 21.51 42.75 1.19
CA GLU A 754 21.73 44.18 0.98
C GLU A 754 23.02 44.42 0.23
N PHE A 755 23.01 45.45 -0.61
CA PHE A 755 24.21 46.05 -1.17
C PHE A 755 24.67 47.17 -0.24
N LEU A 756 25.97 47.23 0.03
CA LEU A 756 26.54 48.08 1.06
C LEU A 756 27.65 48.94 0.46
N ILE A 757 27.64 50.24 0.75
CA ILE A 757 28.72 51.16 0.41
C ILE A 757 29.30 51.71 1.71
N GLU A 758 30.62 51.60 1.90
CA GLU A 758 31.27 52.10 3.10
C GLU A 758 31.27 53.64 3.12
N SER A 759 30.98 54.22 4.28
CA SER A 759 30.97 55.66 4.53
C SER A 759 29.91 56.43 3.76
N GLU A 760 30.07 56.70 2.47
CA GLU A 760 29.18 57.58 1.71
C GLU A 760 29.21 57.27 0.20
N LEU A 761 28.17 57.70 -0.50
CA LEU A 761 28.07 57.67 -1.95
C LEU A 761 27.92 59.10 -2.47
N ASP A 762 28.94 59.58 -3.17
CA ASP A 762 28.93 60.86 -3.88
C ASP A 762 28.28 60.70 -5.26
N PHE A 763 27.22 61.46 -5.51
CA PHE A 763 26.45 61.39 -6.75
C PHE A 763 27.21 62.00 -7.94
N ASN A 764 28.26 62.80 -7.70
CA ASN A 764 29.11 63.36 -8.77
C ASN A 764 29.88 62.28 -9.55
N HIS A 765 29.99 61.06 -9.02
CA HIS A 765 30.59 59.92 -9.72
C HIS A 765 29.62 59.16 -10.63
N LEU A 766 28.35 59.56 -10.67
CA LEU A 766 27.29 58.94 -11.44
C LEU A 766 26.72 59.93 -12.47
N THR A 767 26.13 59.40 -13.55
CA THR A 767 25.35 60.24 -14.45
C THR A 767 23.94 60.43 -13.90
N ARG A 768 23.25 61.50 -14.31
CA ARG A 768 21.87 61.78 -13.89
C ARG A 768 20.91 60.63 -14.19
N ASN A 769 21.16 59.86 -15.25
CA ASN A 769 20.30 58.73 -15.63
C ASN A 769 20.59 57.45 -14.82
N ASP A 770 21.69 57.40 -14.08
CA ASP A 770 22.00 56.27 -13.19
C ASP A 770 21.21 56.33 -11.88
N ILE A 771 20.54 57.45 -11.60
CA ILE A 771 19.75 57.69 -10.40
C ILE A 771 18.33 58.05 -10.83
N THR A 772 17.34 57.31 -10.34
CA THR A 772 15.92 57.64 -10.54
C THR A 772 15.22 57.78 -9.20
N LEU A 773 14.44 58.85 -9.04
CA LEU A 773 13.60 59.04 -7.87
C LEU A 773 12.22 58.42 -8.10
N VAL A 774 11.76 57.62 -7.15
CA VAL A 774 10.45 56.96 -7.19
C VAL A 774 9.62 57.43 -6.01
N LEU A 775 8.45 57.98 -6.31
CA LEU A 775 7.54 58.52 -5.32
C LEU A 775 6.21 57.77 -5.34
N GLN A 776 5.58 57.70 -4.17
CA GLN A 776 4.34 56.96 -3.99
C GLN A 776 3.15 57.62 -4.69
N ASP A 777 3.06 58.96 -4.63
CA ASP A 777 1.95 59.73 -5.19
C ASP A 777 2.34 61.19 -5.54
N GLU A 778 1.39 61.90 -6.12
CA GLU A 778 1.51 63.31 -6.51
C GLU A 778 1.78 64.25 -5.32
N ASN A 779 1.30 63.93 -4.12
CA ASN A 779 1.51 64.80 -2.95
C ASN A 779 2.99 64.78 -2.53
N ALA A 780 3.59 63.58 -2.50
CA ALA A 780 5.02 63.41 -2.25
C ALA A 780 5.85 64.15 -3.31
N PHE A 781 5.47 64.05 -4.59
CA PHE A 781 6.14 64.73 -5.70
C PHE A 781 6.07 66.25 -5.60
N ASN A 782 4.89 66.80 -5.36
CA ASN A 782 4.70 68.24 -5.23
C ASN A 782 5.46 68.79 -4.02
N SER A 783 5.45 68.08 -2.89
CA SER A 783 6.20 68.48 -1.69
C SER A 783 7.71 68.48 -1.95
N LEU A 784 8.25 67.40 -2.55
CA LEU A 784 9.68 67.32 -2.87
C LEU A 784 10.08 68.44 -3.84
N LYS A 785 9.35 68.58 -4.95
CA LYS A 785 9.63 69.56 -6.01
C LYS A 785 9.64 71.00 -5.52
N LEU A 786 8.82 71.33 -4.52
CA LEU A 786 8.81 72.67 -3.93
C LEU A 786 9.98 72.90 -2.98
N MET A 787 10.44 71.87 -2.27
CA MET A 787 11.54 71.98 -1.31
C MET A 787 12.93 72.00 -1.97
N VAL A 788 13.05 71.52 -3.22
CA VAL A 788 14.29 71.60 -4.01
C VAL A 788 14.17 72.63 -5.13
N SER A 789 15.17 73.51 -5.31
CA SER A 789 15.13 74.58 -6.32
C SER A 789 15.11 74.06 -7.76
N THR A 790 15.69 72.88 -8.00
CA THR A 790 15.79 72.28 -9.33
C THR A 790 15.92 70.77 -9.17
N LEU A 791 15.03 70.01 -9.79
CA LEU A 791 14.99 68.56 -9.65
C LEU A 791 15.74 67.94 -10.84
N GLU A 792 17.01 67.61 -10.62
CA GLU A 792 17.94 67.25 -11.70
C GLU A 792 17.87 65.79 -12.16
N TYR A 793 17.24 64.93 -11.38
CA TYR A 793 17.20 63.48 -11.61
C TYR A 793 15.85 63.05 -12.21
N PRO A 794 15.84 62.07 -13.12
CA PRO A 794 14.62 61.43 -13.59
C PRO A 794 13.73 61.01 -12.43
N THR A 795 12.44 61.31 -12.54
CA THR A 795 11.47 61.09 -11.47
C THR A 795 10.25 60.37 -12.00
N ARG A 796 9.78 59.36 -11.27
CA ARG A 796 8.55 58.62 -11.57
C ARG A 796 7.65 58.54 -10.35
N ILE A 797 6.35 58.60 -10.58
CA ILE A 797 5.33 58.31 -9.57
C ILE A 797 4.85 56.89 -9.85
N ASP A 798 5.11 55.99 -8.91
CA ASP A 798 4.81 54.57 -9.06
C ASP A 798 4.48 53.96 -7.70
N SER A 799 3.20 53.73 -7.47
CA SER A 799 2.70 53.17 -6.21
C SER A 799 3.03 51.68 -6.04
N GLN A 800 3.43 50.96 -7.10
CA GLN A 800 3.76 49.53 -7.03
C GLN A 800 5.04 49.26 -6.21
N PHE A 801 5.87 50.29 -6.00
CA PHE A 801 7.05 50.22 -5.15
C PHE A 801 6.73 50.18 -3.65
N PHE A 802 5.48 50.42 -3.25
CA PHE A 802 5.07 50.64 -1.85
C PHE A 802 3.92 49.70 -1.46
N PHE A 803 3.79 49.42 -0.16
CA PHE A 803 2.67 48.67 0.39
C PHE A 803 1.46 49.59 0.57
N GLY A 804 0.62 49.67 -0.47
CA GLY A 804 -0.54 50.57 -0.54
C GLY A 804 -1.65 50.38 0.52
N TYR A 805 -1.54 49.38 1.40
CA TYR A 805 -2.46 49.11 2.50
C TYR A 805 -1.94 49.59 3.87
N ASN A 806 -0.69 50.06 3.95
CA ASN A 806 -0.13 50.57 5.20
C ASN A 806 -0.83 51.89 5.61
N PRO A 807 -1.03 52.14 6.92
CA PRO A 807 -1.62 53.38 7.38
C PRO A 807 -0.81 54.58 6.90
N ARG A 808 -1.49 55.60 6.36
CA ARG A 808 -0.83 56.78 5.77
C ARG A 808 -1.65 58.04 5.95
N VAL A 809 -0.97 59.18 5.96
CA VAL A 809 -1.65 60.47 5.90
C VAL A 809 -1.99 60.77 4.45
N VAL A 810 -3.27 60.96 4.18
CA VAL A 810 -3.81 61.28 2.86
C VAL A 810 -4.21 62.75 2.83
N ILE A 811 -3.90 63.42 1.73
CA ILE A 811 -4.26 64.79 1.44
C ILE A 811 -5.14 64.80 0.21
N GLU A 812 -6.38 65.22 0.40
CA GLU A 812 -7.39 65.31 -0.64
C GLU A 812 -7.78 66.76 -0.89
N TYR A 813 -7.82 67.13 -2.17
CA TYR A 813 -8.41 68.37 -2.64
C TYR A 813 -9.87 68.10 -3.02
N CYS A 814 -10.80 68.87 -2.47
CA CYS A 814 -12.22 68.62 -2.71
C CYS A 814 -12.61 68.95 -4.16
N ASN A 815 -13.22 67.99 -4.86
CA ASN A 815 -13.67 68.19 -6.25
C ASN A 815 -14.71 69.31 -6.40
N LEU A 816 -15.52 69.56 -5.37
CA LEU A 816 -16.58 70.60 -5.37
C LEU A 816 -16.05 71.99 -4.97
N ASN A 817 -14.92 72.04 -4.26
CA ASN A 817 -14.25 73.29 -3.87
C ASN A 817 -12.75 73.03 -3.89
N SER A 818 -12.09 73.43 -4.97
CA SER A 818 -10.65 73.20 -5.20
C SER A 818 -9.74 73.80 -4.13
N ARG A 819 -10.24 74.72 -3.29
CA ARG A 819 -9.51 75.28 -2.15
C ARG A 819 -9.67 74.48 -0.87
N LYS A 820 -10.69 73.61 -0.76
CA LYS A 820 -10.86 72.82 0.46
C LYS A 820 -9.87 71.66 0.45
N ILE A 821 -9.00 71.67 1.46
CA ILE A 821 -7.99 70.64 1.70
C ILE A 821 -8.48 69.77 2.86
N VAL A 822 -8.43 68.46 2.67
CA VAL A 822 -8.75 67.50 3.72
C VAL A 822 -7.54 66.62 3.97
N VAL A 823 -7.03 66.68 5.19
CA VAL A 823 -5.94 65.85 5.68
C VAL A 823 -6.54 64.81 6.61
N TYR A 824 -6.28 63.54 6.37
CA TYR A 824 -6.72 62.49 7.27
C TYR A 824 -5.78 61.31 7.29
N ILE A 825 -5.81 60.55 8.37
CA ILE A 825 -5.12 59.27 8.46
C ILE A 825 -6.03 58.21 7.85
N ASN A 826 -5.58 57.62 6.74
CA ASN A 826 -6.17 56.39 6.24
C ASN A 826 -5.55 55.23 7.03
N ASN A 827 -6.36 54.60 7.89
CA ASN A 827 -5.96 53.52 8.78
C ASN A 827 -5.75 52.16 8.08
N GLY A 828 -5.90 52.09 6.75
CA GLY A 828 -5.75 50.85 5.99
C GLY A 828 -6.76 49.78 6.43
N LEU A 829 -6.31 48.53 6.55
CA LEU A 829 -7.12 47.36 6.94
C LEU A 829 -7.48 47.29 8.44
N GLY A 830 -7.74 48.43 9.09
CA GLY A 830 -8.41 48.49 10.40
C GLY A 830 -7.54 48.73 11.63
N SER A 831 -6.29 49.19 11.50
CA SER A 831 -5.46 49.55 12.67
C SER A 831 -5.75 50.99 13.14
N SER A 832 -6.06 51.20 14.42
CA SER A 832 -6.11 52.55 15.00
C SER A 832 -4.70 53.10 15.18
N ASP A 833 -4.42 54.29 14.63
CA ASP A 833 -3.16 55.01 14.84
C ASP A 833 -3.32 56.08 15.94
N ASP A 834 -2.43 56.07 16.94
CA ASP A 834 -2.43 57.02 18.07
C ASP A 834 -1.73 58.36 17.77
N GLY A 835 -1.27 58.55 16.54
CA GLY A 835 -0.61 59.77 16.09
C GLY A 835 -1.55 60.99 16.03
N LYS A 836 -0.93 62.16 15.88
CA LYS A 836 -1.62 63.45 15.79
C LYS A 836 -1.22 64.16 14.50
N LEU A 837 -2.20 64.74 13.83
CA LEU A 837 -2.00 65.62 12.68
C LEU A 837 -1.77 67.06 13.16
N ILE A 838 -0.76 67.72 12.60
CA ILE A 838 -0.45 69.13 12.83
C ILE A 838 -0.47 69.85 11.50
N VAL A 839 -1.26 70.92 11.37
CA VAL A 839 -1.24 71.79 10.18
C VAL A 839 -0.74 73.17 10.61
N GLN A 840 0.33 73.65 10.00
CA GLN A 840 0.87 74.99 10.21
C GLN A 840 0.68 75.84 8.97
N MET A 841 0.15 77.04 9.11
CA MET A 841 -0.11 77.97 8.00
C MET A 841 0.44 79.36 8.33
N ALA A 842 0.89 80.11 7.33
CA ALA A 842 1.19 81.53 7.50
C ALA A 842 -0.10 82.31 7.84
N SER A 843 -0.04 83.29 8.74
CA SER A 843 -1.20 83.94 9.36
C SER A 843 -2.18 84.59 8.38
N ASN A 844 -3.47 84.25 8.51
CA ASN A 844 -4.55 85.24 8.49
C ASN A 844 -5.75 84.78 9.37
N ASN A 845 -5.78 85.30 10.59
CA ASN A 845 -6.83 85.47 11.62
C ASN A 845 -8.28 84.91 11.54
N ASN A 846 -8.64 83.83 10.83
CA ASN A 846 -9.99 83.26 10.98
C ASN A 846 -10.07 81.73 11.08
N THR A 847 -10.49 81.24 12.25
CA THR A 847 -10.80 79.84 12.57
C THR A 847 -12.09 79.32 11.90
N LYS A 848 -12.86 80.18 11.21
CA LYS A 848 -14.21 79.87 10.72
C LYS A 848 -14.29 78.82 9.60
N THR A 849 -13.17 78.40 8.99
CA THR A 849 -13.12 77.45 7.87
C THR A 849 -12.48 76.10 8.22
N ILE A 850 -12.19 75.83 9.49
CA ILE A 850 -11.55 74.58 9.94
C ILE A 850 -12.60 73.65 10.58
N THR A 851 -12.64 72.40 10.13
CA THR A 851 -13.55 71.37 10.66
C THR A 851 -12.80 70.05 10.90
N GLY A 852 -13.15 69.33 11.96
CA GLY A 852 -12.50 68.06 12.32
C GLY A 852 -12.49 67.80 13.82
N LYS A 853 -11.90 66.68 14.23
CA LYS A 853 -11.69 66.33 15.65
C LYS A 853 -10.42 67.03 16.15
N LEU A 854 -10.56 68.31 16.47
CA LEU A 854 -9.47 69.19 16.91
C LEU A 854 -9.10 68.91 18.36
N ILE A 855 -7.81 68.93 18.65
CA ILE A 855 -7.23 68.88 19.99
C ILE A 855 -6.94 70.31 20.48
N GLY A 856 -6.48 71.19 19.58
CA GLY A 856 -6.16 72.57 19.92
C GLY A 856 -5.77 73.41 18.71
N VAL A 857 -5.79 74.73 18.87
CA VAL A 857 -5.40 75.72 17.86
C VAL A 857 -4.51 76.76 18.54
N PHE A 858 -3.36 77.06 17.95
CA PHE A 858 -2.32 77.92 18.53
C PHE A 858 -1.83 78.94 17.50
N ILE A 859 -1.45 80.14 17.95
CA ILE A 859 -0.90 81.20 17.09
C ILE A 859 0.42 81.65 17.69
N ARG A 860 1.50 81.62 16.91
CA ARG A 860 2.84 82.05 17.32
C ARG A 860 3.61 82.57 16.11
N ASP A 861 4.29 83.71 16.22
CA ASP A 861 5.22 84.25 15.22
C ASP A 861 4.65 84.22 13.78
N ASP A 862 3.46 84.80 13.58
CA ASP A 862 2.72 84.80 12.30
C ASP A 862 2.41 83.41 11.71
N THR A 863 2.47 82.37 12.55
CA THR A 863 2.14 80.99 12.19
C THR A 863 0.94 80.49 12.97
N PHE A 864 -0.07 80.03 12.23
CA PHE A 864 -1.29 79.45 12.75
C PHE A 864 -1.18 77.92 12.76
N THR A 865 -1.26 77.28 13.94
CA THR A 865 -1.05 75.85 14.14
C THR A 865 -2.35 75.16 14.59
N ILE A 866 -2.76 74.13 13.86
CA ILE A 866 -3.94 73.30 14.15
C ILE A 866 -3.46 71.91 14.55
N LEU A 867 -3.92 71.42 15.69
CA LEU A 867 -3.65 70.06 16.17
C LEU A 867 -4.94 69.24 16.14
N GLY A 868 -4.91 68.07 15.52
CA GLY A 868 -6.05 67.13 15.43
C GLY A 868 -5.60 65.67 15.54
N LYS A 869 -6.55 64.74 15.71
CA LYS A 869 -6.26 63.30 15.72
C LYS A 869 -6.25 62.71 14.31
N GLU A 870 -7.42 62.45 13.75
CA GLU A 870 -7.56 61.58 12.57
C GLU A 870 -7.89 62.34 11.29
N ARG A 871 -8.60 63.47 11.38
CA ARG A 871 -9.07 64.23 10.21
C ARG A 871 -9.17 65.72 10.51
N ILE A 872 -8.55 66.52 9.65
CA ILE A 872 -8.57 67.99 9.65
C ILE A 872 -8.97 68.43 8.24
N SER A 873 -10.00 69.25 8.13
CA SER A 873 -10.37 69.90 6.87
C SER A 873 -10.26 71.40 7.04
N PHE A 874 -9.63 72.09 6.09
CA PHE A 874 -9.49 73.54 6.10
C PHE A 874 -9.61 74.11 4.70
N VAL A 875 -10.00 75.39 4.60
CA VAL A 875 -10.08 76.13 3.34
C VAL A 875 -9.18 77.34 3.48
N PRO A 876 -8.05 77.42 2.76
CA PRO A 876 -7.23 78.63 2.70
C PRO A 876 -8.04 79.78 2.09
N GLU A 877 -8.01 80.94 2.74
CA GLU A 877 -8.69 82.14 2.22
C GLU A 877 -7.94 82.72 1.00
N ILE A 878 -6.61 82.63 1.00
CA ILE A 878 -5.72 83.08 -0.06
C ILE A 878 -5.25 81.87 -0.87
N ALA A 879 -5.28 81.97 -2.21
CA ALA A 879 -4.89 80.88 -3.10
C ALA A 879 -3.44 80.40 -2.88
N ASP A 880 -2.54 81.32 -2.50
CA ASP A 880 -1.11 81.07 -2.30
C ASP A 880 -0.71 80.97 -0.81
N LEU A 881 -1.66 80.64 0.07
CA LEU A 881 -1.35 80.48 1.50
C LEU A 881 -0.31 79.38 1.70
N LYS A 882 0.81 79.71 2.34
CA LYS A 882 1.86 78.76 2.68
C LYS A 882 1.44 77.91 3.88
N TYR A 883 1.51 76.58 3.73
CA TYR A 883 1.21 75.63 4.79
C TYR A 883 2.14 74.40 4.75
N ALA A 884 2.23 73.75 5.91
CA ALA A 884 2.91 72.49 6.10
C ALA A 884 2.05 71.57 6.99
N VAL A 885 2.01 70.30 6.61
CA VAL A 885 1.32 69.23 7.33
C VAL A 885 2.38 68.34 7.95
N TYR A 886 2.31 68.18 9.27
CA TYR A 886 3.18 67.29 10.01
C TYR A 886 2.38 66.19 10.68
N TYR A 887 3.02 65.05 10.86
CA TYR A 887 2.55 63.96 11.67
C TYR A 887 3.42 63.85 12.93
N LYS A 888 2.78 63.83 14.10
CA LYS A 888 3.43 63.70 15.40
C LYS A 888 3.06 62.38 16.05
N TYR A 889 4.08 61.59 16.39
CA TYR A 889 3.95 60.39 17.18
C TYR A 889 5.03 60.38 18.26
N ALA A 890 4.62 60.18 19.52
CA ALA A 890 5.49 60.35 20.69
C ALA A 890 6.27 61.69 20.64
N LYS A 891 7.61 61.65 20.67
CA LYS A 891 8.50 62.82 20.59
C LYS A 891 8.93 63.16 19.16
N GLN A 892 8.57 62.37 18.16
CA GLN A 892 9.00 62.55 16.78
C GLN A 892 7.97 63.35 15.97
N ILE A 893 8.48 64.15 15.05
CA ILE A 893 7.70 65.03 14.19
C ILE A 893 8.21 64.86 12.76
N TRP A 894 7.29 64.60 11.85
CA TRP A 894 7.58 64.22 10.48
C TRP A 894 6.83 65.13 9.52
N LEU A 895 7.53 65.75 8.56
CA LEU A 895 6.87 66.50 7.51
C LEU A 895 6.19 65.55 6.52
N VAL A 896 4.88 65.68 6.38
CA VAL A 896 4.10 64.84 5.46
C VAL A 896 3.87 65.55 4.13
N HIS A 897 3.60 66.85 4.18
CA HIS A 897 3.34 67.62 2.96
C HIS A 897 3.55 69.10 3.18
N THR A 898 3.92 69.80 2.13
CA THR A 898 3.99 71.25 2.15
C THR A 898 3.75 71.83 0.77
N ASN A 899 3.26 73.07 0.73
CA ASN A 899 3.33 73.91 -0.46
C ASN A 899 4.36 75.04 -0.33
N HIS A 900 5.31 74.92 0.61
CA HIS A 900 6.32 75.91 0.94
C HIS A 900 7.74 75.38 0.70
N THR A 901 8.67 76.24 0.28
CA THR A 901 10.05 75.85 -0.06
C THR A 901 10.91 75.49 1.15
N ASN A 902 10.65 76.09 2.31
CA ASN A 902 11.40 75.82 3.54
C ASN A 902 10.44 75.76 4.75
N PRO A 903 9.66 74.68 4.88
CA PRO A 903 8.74 74.52 6.01
C PRO A 903 9.54 74.37 7.32
N LYS A 904 9.33 75.30 8.26
CA LYS A 904 9.87 75.19 9.62
C LYS A 904 8.77 74.71 10.55
N TYR A 905 9.11 73.76 11.41
CA TYR A 905 8.22 73.33 12.48
C TYR A 905 8.31 74.29 13.67
N TYR A 906 7.17 74.84 14.08
CA TYR A 906 7.05 75.64 15.31
C TYR A 906 6.36 74.83 16.41
N SER A 907 7.01 74.61 17.54
CA SER A 907 6.42 73.84 18.64
C SER A 907 5.28 74.62 19.32
N PRO A 908 4.11 74.01 19.54
CA PRO A 908 3.12 74.54 20.47
C PRO A 908 3.65 74.27 21.89
N GLU A 909 4.33 75.24 22.50
CA GLU A 909 4.61 75.19 23.94
C GLU A 909 3.29 75.42 24.69
N ILE A 910 3.01 74.56 25.67
CA ILE A 910 2.12 74.94 26.76
C ILE A 910 2.99 75.85 27.62
N ASP A 911 2.64 77.13 27.75
CA ASP A 911 3.19 77.95 28.83
C ASP A 911 2.90 77.20 30.13
N HIS A 912 3.96 76.72 30.78
CA HIS A 912 3.91 76.34 32.18
C HIS A 912 3.76 77.63 32.97
N ASP A 913 2.54 78.13 33.12
CA ASP A 913 2.07 78.90 34.27
C ASP A 913 0.54 79.10 34.13
N ASP A 914 -0.17 78.43 35.04
CA ASP A 914 -1.59 78.54 35.45
C ASP A 914 -2.39 77.23 35.35
N VAL A 915 -2.05 76.29 36.24
CA VAL A 915 -3.02 75.40 36.92
C VAL A 915 -2.74 75.43 38.42
#